data_AF-A0A0K3BLX6-F1
#
_entry.id   AF-A0A0K3BLX6-F1
#
_cell.length_a   1.000
_cell.length_b   1.000
_cell.length_c   1.000
_cell.angle_alpha   90.00
_cell.angle_beta   90.00
_cell.angle_gamma   90.00
#
_symmetry.space_group_name_H-M   'P 1'
#
loop_
_entity.id
_entity.type
_entity.pdbx_description
1 polymer ?
#
loop_
_entity_poly.entity_id
_entity_poly.type
_entity_poly.pdbx_seq_one_letter_code
_entity_poly.pdbx_strand_id
1 'polypeptide(L)'
;MENRLSTSPGTALVRVGPSRVSSALARNRLGVSSIVFFIVSAAAPLTVIGSGAVLTFANTKTIGIPVAYAAIAVVLSLFAVGYVAMSRHITNAGAFYTYVAQGLGRVPGVGASFVAVVAYNAMQIGLYGGFGAILASHLNTWFGWNVKWWALALLAWLVIAVLGVLRIDFNSKVLAVLLTAECLIMLVFNAVELVNPADGTVTFDALSPSNLVTAGVGALLVTAVTGFVGFEGGAVYAEESRDPKRTVARATYIAVAFVGVLYAVSAWALTVAVGPDKIVDAATEQQAELIFTFNAGFLGQWIVDIGRILIVTSLFAALVSFHNTVARYLFALGRERVLPARLGATNRRTGSPYVGSLAQTGLAFVVIVVFAVAGLDPLIDLMYIGTTYGGLGVIILMALTSISVVGYFARRKDIDENAWRKFVSPAIAAVLLIVVLYLTLDQYSTLLGLPPAHPAVWILPSSFAVFGLAGIVWGAYLKSARPRIYAAIGLGANSVIGRASQDLPKRTDSSGVIPLPSSPGLAAAPVRHEVFRVGSDHPVGPVARVPSEAFVDSEIAEWLVPDREDRRRIYPAYWAMVIEHALGTGEVFAGGDLSGVAVWYPAVFGPPNSAPRDIEQRVDIMCGPYAPRFHALGQAMTGAHPTMPHHYLAYVSVVPELQGRGIGTALVRHRLRELDIANVPAYLEATNRRNLALYVHLGFQPMGNPIALPENGPRLYPMWRPPSVHRGL
;
A
#
# COMPACT_ATOMS: atom_id res chain seq x y z
N MET A 1 44.00 26.50 -32.83
CA MET A 1 43.99 27.04 -31.45
C MET A 1 42.57 26.93 -30.95
N GLU A 2 42.23 25.86 -30.24
CA GLU A 2 40.87 25.59 -29.79
C GLU A 2 40.82 25.18 -28.32
N ASN A 3 39.67 25.51 -27.74
CA ASN A 3 39.36 25.71 -26.33
C ASN A 3 39.50 24.48 -25.43
N ARG A 4 39.94 24.74 -24.19
CA ARG A 4 39.67 23.92 -23.00
C ARG A 4 38.20 24.03 -22.62
N LEU A 5 37.55 22.93 -22.25
CA LEU A 5 36.53 22.91 -21.19
C LEU A 5 36.51 21.54 -20.49
N SER A 6 36.46 21.61 -19.16
CA SER A 6 36.51 20.52 -18.20
C SER A 6 35.17 19.79 -18.09
N THR A 7 35.17 18.47 -17.97
CA THR A 7 34.00 17.68 -17.57
C THR A 7 34.31 16.83 -16.35
N SER A 8 33.74 17.20 -15.20
CA SER A 8 33.66 16.35 -14.01
C SER A 8 32.79 15.13 -14.29
N PRO A 9 33.12 13.92 -13.81
CA PRO A 9 32.23 12.77 -13.92
C PRO A 9 31.13 12.89 -12.88
N GLY A 10 29.92 13.24 -13.34
CA GLY A 10 28.71 13.27 -12.53
C GLY A 10 28.35 11.88 -12.02
N THR A 11 28.01 11.80 -10.72
CA THR A 11 27.54 10.60 -10.04
C THR A 11 26.18 10.19 -10.62
N ALA A 12 26.17 9.18 -11.50
CA ALA A 12 24.93 8.65 -12.07
C ALA A 12 24.15 7.86 -11.00
N LEU A 13 23.03 8.41 -10.54
CA LEU A 13 22.06 7.72 -9.69
C LEU A 13 21.42 6.57 -10.48
N VAL A 14 21.87 5.35 -10.20
CA VAL A 14 21.32 4.11 -10.77
C VAL A 14 19.87 3.93 -10.29
N ARG A 15 18.92 3.91 -11.25
CA ARG A 15 17.50 3.60 -10.99
C ARG A 15 17.33 2.09 -10.77
N VAL A 16 17.26 1.67 -9.50
CA VAL A 16 16.88 0.32 -9.09
C VAL A 16 15.39 0.10 -9.34
N GLY A 17 15.00 -0.90 -10.12
CA GLY A 17 13.59 -1.28 -10.22
C GLY A 17 13.17 -2.24 -9.08
N PRO A 18 11.86 -2.36 -8.75
CA PRO A 18 11.40 -3.04 -7.53
C PRO A 18 11.72 -4.54 -7.39
N SER A 19 12.13 -4.98 -6.19
CA SER A 19 12.45 -6.38 -5.80
C SER A 19 11.30 -7.37 -6.06
N ARG A 20 11.61 -8.67 -6.16
CA ARG A 20 10.64 -9.69 -6.57
C ARG A 20 9.71 -10.26 -5.48
N VAL A 21 9.88 -9.86 -4.21
CA VAL A 21 8.80 -10.05 -3.20
C VAL A 21 7.59 -9.18 -3.57
N SER A 22 7.83 -8.02 -4.21
CA SER A 22 6.80 -7.22 -4.90
C SER A 22 6.42 -7.73 -6.29
N SER A 23 6.90 -8.90 -6.74
CA SER A 23 6.43 -9.53 -7.99
C SER A 23 5.71 -10.86 -7.78
N ALA A 24 5.84 -11.51 -6.62
CA ALA A 24 5.11 -12.75 -6.31
C ALA A 24 3.71 -12.50 -5.69
N LEU A 25 3.40 -11.26 -5.29
CA LEU A 25 2.05 -10.86 -4.91
C LEU A 25 1.59 -9.73 -5.85
N ALA A 26 0.65 -10.08 -6.73
CA ALA A 26 -0.31 -9.20 -7.41
C ALA A 26 0.07 -8.42 -8.68
N ARG A 27 1.26 -8.52 -9.30
CA ARG A 27 1.47 -7.85 -10.62
C ARG A 27 0.65 -8.52 -11.73
N ASN A 28 -0.07 -7.73 -12.53
CA ASN A 28 -0.81 -8.07 -13.76
C ASN A 28 -2.28 -8.52 -13.72
N ARG A 29 -3.09 -8.23 -12.67
CA ARG A 29 -4.54 -8.51 -12.76
C ARG A 29 -5.41 -7.29 -13.09
N LEU A 30 -5.07 -6.11 -12.56
CA LEU A 30 -6.01 -4.99 -12.59
C LEU A 30 -5.80 -4.11 -13.83
N GLY A 31 -6.80 -4.13 -14.71
CA GLY A 31 -6.95 -3.19 -15.81
C GLY A 31 -7.56 -1.87 -15.36
N VAL A 32 -7.69 -0.91 -16.29
CA VAL A 32 -8.27 0.42 -15.98
C VAL A 32 -9.66 0.28 -15.39
N SER A 33 -10.50 -0.55 -16.02
CA SER A 33 -11.87 -0.81 -15.56
C SER A 33 -11.91 -1.31 -14.13
N SER A 34 -11.09 -2.31 -13.77
CA SER A 34 -11.07 -2.86 -12.41
C SER A 34 -10.69 -1.81 -11.36
N ILE A 35 -9.74 -0.93 -11.66
CA ILE A 35 -9.35 0.16 -10.74
C ILE A 35 -10.45 1.22 -10.65
N VAL A 36 -11.11 1.56 -11.77
CA VAL A 36 -12.29 2.44 -11.75
C VAL A 36 -13.36 1.85 -10.84
N PHE A 37 -13.68 0.56 -11.00
CA PHE A 37 -14.64 -0.12 -10.13
C PHE A 37 -14.25 -0.06 -8.65
N PHE A 38 -12.97 -0.29 -8.31
CA PHE A 38 -12.51 -0.17 -6.92
C PHE A 38 -12.61 1.24 -6.37
N ILE A 39 -12.21 2.25 -7.15
CA ILE A 39 -12.31 3.65 -6.75
C ILE A 39 -13.77 4.03 -6.52
N VAL A 40 -14.63 3.77 -7.50
CA VAL A 40 -16.04 4.19 -7.44
C VAL A 40 -16.78 3.39 -6.38
N SER A 41 -16.49 2.10 -6.19
CA SER A 41 -17.05 1.29 -5.10
C SER A 41 -16.62 1.80 -3.72
N ALA A 42 -15.39 2.30 -3.56
CA ALA A 42 -14.94 2.90 -2.31
C ALA A 42 -15.65 4.23 -2.01
N ALA A 43 -16.01 5.00 -3.05
CA ALA A 43 -16.76 6.25 -2.92
C ALA A 43 -18.25 6.04 -2.57
N ALA A 44 -18.80 4.85 -2.81
CA ALA A 44 -20.18 4.46 -2.44
C ALA A 44 -21.27 5.43 -2.98
N PRO A 45 -21.51 5.47 -4.31
CA PRO A 45 -22.31 6.52 -4.96
C PRO A 45 -23.71 6.77 -4.40
N LEU A 46 -24.48 5.73 -4.15
CA LEU A 46 -25.84 5.85 -3.63
C LEU A 46 -25.83 6.26 -2.16
N THR A 47 -24.77 5.96 -1.41
CA THR A 47 -24.59 6.48 -0.04
C THR A 47 -24.35 7.99 -0.06
N VAL A 48 -23.51 8.46 -0.98
CA VAL A 48 -23.20 9.88 -1.12
C VAL A 48 -24.43 10.69 -1.50
N ILE A 49 -25.26 10.18 -2.40
CA ILE A 49 -26.49 10.89 -2.81
C ILE A 49 -27.63 10.63 -1.84
N GLY A 50 -27.98 9.37 -1.59
CA GLY A 50 -29.11 8.98 -0.77
C GLY A 50 -28.97 9.35 0.69
N SER A 51 -27.76 9.64 1.20
CA SER A 51 -27.58 10.10 2.58
C SER A 51 -26.71 11.35 2.69
N GLY A 52 -25.52 11.37 2.09
CA GLY A 52 -24.60 12.52 2.20
C GLY A 52 -25.20 13.85 1.70
N ALA A 53 -25.74 13.85 0.49
CA ALA A 53 -26.37 15.02 -0.12
C ALA A 53 -27.66 15.41 0.63
N VAL A 54 -28.50 14.43 0.97
CA VAL A 54 -29.75 14.70 1.70
C VAL A 54 -29.48 15.28 3.09
N LEU A 55 -28.58 14.70 3.87
CA LEU A 55 -28.21 15.26 5.17
C LEU A 55 -27.55 16.62 5.04
N THR A 56 -26.86 16.90 3.93
CA THR A 56 -26.32 18.24 3.69
C THR A 56 -27.42 19.26 3.41
N PHE A 57 -28.40 18.96 2.56
CA PHE A 57 -29.58 19.82 2.40
C PHE A 57 -30.25 20.13 3.75
N ALA A 58 -30.44 19.09 4.57
CA ALA A 58 -31.06 19.20 5.88
C ALA A 58 -30.27 20.09 6.85
N ASN A 59 -28.94 19.96 6.90
CA ASN A 59 -28.11 20.65 7.89
C ASN A 59 -27.69 22.05 7.44
N THR A 60 -27.35 22.24 6.17
CA THR A 60 -26.83 23.53 5.69
C THR A 60 -27.93 24.50 5.25
N LYS A 61 -29.15 24.00 5.03
CA LYS A 61 -30.31 24.78 4.57
C LYS A 61 -30.05 25.49 3.22
N THR A 62 -29.29 24.84 2.34
CA THR A 62 -28.90 25.39 1.03
C THR A 62 -29.11 24.37 -0.09
N ILE A 63 -29.54 24.82 -1.27
CA ILE A 63 -29.75 23.95 -2.44
C ILE A 63 -28.49 23.67 -3.29
N GLY A 64 -27.34 24.28 -2.95
CA GLY A 64 -26.15 24.33 -3.80
C GLY A 64 -25.30 23.06 -3.90
N ILE A 65 -25.71 21.93 -3.33
CA ILE A 65 -24.89 20.70 -3.37
C ILE A 65 -24.61 20.17 -4.80
N PRO A 66 -25.50 20.31 -5.81
CA PRO A 66 -25.21 19.80 -7.15
C PRO A 66 -24.04 20.55 -7.81
N VAL A 67 -24.05 21.89 -7.73
CA VAL A 67 -22.94 22.70 -8.26
C VAL A 67 -21.66 22.50 -7.44
N ALA A 68 -21.75 22.24 -6.14
CA ALA A 68 -20.60 21.92 -5.31
C ALA A 68 -19.91 20.60 -5.74
N TYR A 69 -20.67 19.54 -6.05
CA TYR A 69 -20.11 18.30 -6.61
C TYR A 69 -19.38 18.54 -7.93
N ALA A 70 -19.98 19.33 -8.83
CA ALA A 70 -19.34 19.67 -10.10
C ALA A 70 -18.05 20.49 -9.90
N ALA A 71 -18.08 21.49 -9.02
CA ALA A 71 -16.92 22.32 -8.70
C ALA A 71 -15.78 21.50 -8.09
N ILE A 72 -16.08 20.64 -7.11
CA ILE A 72 -15.09 19.76 -6.48
C ILE A 72 -14.55 18.74 -7.47
N ALA A 73 -15.35 18.19 -8.39
CA ALA A 73 -14.84 17.30 -9.44
C ALA A 73 -13.77 17.99 -10.30
N VAL A 74 -13.92 19.28 -10.61
CA VAL A 74 -12.92 20.08 -11.32
C VAL A 74 -11.66 20.29 -10.47
N VAL A 75 -11.81 20.67 -9.20
CA VAL A 75 -10.69 20.84 -8.26
C VAL A 75 -9.90 19.54 -8.11
N LEU A 76 -10.59 18.41 -7.93
CA LEU A 76 -9.96 17.10 -7.80
C LEU A 76 -9.33 16.62 -9.11
N SER A 77 -9.87 17.00 -10.26
CA SER A 77 -9.22 16.75 -11.56
C SER A 77 -7.88 17.48 -11.68
N LEU A 78 -7.80 18.74 -11.23
CA LEU A 78 -6.55 19.51 -11.17
C LEU A 78 -5.56 18.93 -10.15
N PHE A 79 -6.06 18.52 -8.99
CA PHE A 79 -5.27 17.80 -7.97
C PHE A 79 -4.68 16.51 -8.55
N ALA A 80 -5.51 15.72 -9.25
CA ALA A 80 -5.13 14.43 -9.82
C ALA A 80 -3.96 14.55 -10.80
N VAL A 81 -3.81 15.68 -11.52
CA VAL A 81 -2.67 15.92 -12.41
C VAL A 81 -1.33 15.81 -11.69
N GLY A 82 -1.18 16.54 -10.59
CA GLY A 82 0.03 16.53 -9.77
C GLY A 82 0.23 15.21 -9.04
N TYR A 83 -0.84 14.75 -8.41
CA TYR A 83 -0.88 13.51 -7.64
C TYR A 83 -0.44 12.31 -8.48
N VAL A 84 -1.02 12.14 -9.67
CA VAL A 84 -0.68 11.05 -10.60
C VAL A 84 0.74 11.20 -11.14
N ALA A 85 1.23 12.41 -11.39
CA ALA A 85 2.61 12.62 -11.84
C ALA A 85 3.62 12.17 -10.77
N MET A 86 3.35 12.49 -9.51
CA MET A 86 4.20 12.08 -8.38
C MET A 86 4.07 10.58 -8.07
N SER A 87 2.87 9.99 -8.17
CA SER A 87 2.63 8.57 -7.89
C SER A 87 3.38 7.61 -8.83
N ARG A 88 3.70 8.04 -10.06
CA ARG A 88 4.57 7.28 -11.00
C ARG A 88 5.98 7.05 -10.48
N HIS A 89 6.41 7.84 -9.51
CA HIS A 89 7.77 7.84 -8.97
C HIS A 89 7.84 7.31 -7.52
N ILE A 90 6.70 7.26 -6.82
CA ILE A 90 6.61 6.85 -5.42
C ILE A 90 5.50 5.80 -5.31
N THR A 91 5.91 4.55 -5.08
CA THR A 91 5.03 3.40 -4.80
C THR A 91 5.06 3.11 -3.30
N ASN A 92 4.01 3.49 -2.57
CA ASN A 92 3.87 3.14 -1.15
C ASN A 92 2.39 3.15 -0.72
N ALA A 93 2.03 2.22 0.16
CA ALA A 93 0.65 1.97 0.60
C ALA A 93 0.04 3.09 1.49
N GLY A 94 0.82 4.04 2.00
CA GLY A 94 0.32 5.20 2.75
C GLY A 94 0.49 6.49 1.98
N ALA A 95 -0.35 6.64 0.95
CA ALA A 95 -0.25 7.61 -0.14
C ALA A 95 0.13 9.03 0.35
N PHE A 96 -0.77 9.75 1.03
CA PHE A 96 -0.56 11.17 1.33
C PHE A 96 0.64 11.44 2.25
N TYR A 97 0.81 10.67 3.33
CA TYR A 97 1.96 10.90 4.22
C TYR A 97 3.29 10.69 3.48
N THR A 98 3.34 9.68 2.59
CA THR A 98 4.57 9.39 1.83
C THR A 98 4.86 10.52 0.85
N TYR A 99 3.83 11.04 0.17
CA TYR A 99 4.00 12.18 -0.74
C TYR A 99 4.48 13.42 0.01
N VAL A 100 3.92 13.72 1.19
CA VAL A 100 4.37 14.83 2.03
C VAL A 100 5.80 14.63 2.54
N ALA A 101 6.15 13.42 2.97
CA ALA A 101 7.50 13.08 3.42
C ALA A 101 8.56 13.27 2.32
N GLN A 102 8.24 12.90 1.08
CA GLN A 102 9.14 12.99 -0.08
C GLN A 102 9.19 14.40 -0.67
N GLY A 103 8.09 15.15 -0.63
CA GLY A 103 8.01 16.50 -1.19
C GLY A 103 8.51 17.60 -0.26
N LEU A 104 7.99 17.66 0.97
CA LEU A 104 8.31 18.72 1.94
C LEU A 104 9.38 18.28 2.93
N GLY A 105 9.40 17.01 3.27
CA GLY A 105 10.36 16.40 4.18
C GLY A 105 9.67 15.52 5.21
N ARG A 106 10.45 14.64 5.83
CA ARG A 106 9.92 13.59 6.71
C ARG A 106 9.18 14.11 7.94
N VAL A 107 9.61 15.24 8.51
CA VAL A 107 8.93 15.84 9.69
C VAL A 107 7.48 16.27 9.35
N PRO A 108 7.23 17.12 8.33
CA PRO A 108 5.88 17.35 7.83
C PRO A 108 5.14 16.07 7.43
N GLY A 109 5.85 15.07 6.88
CA GLY A 109 5.28 13.76 6.54
C GLY A 109 4.71 13.01 7.75
N VAL A 110 5.37 13.03 8.90
CA VAL A 110 4.84 12.45 10.15
C VAL A 110 3.61 13.23 10.63
N GLY A 111 3.63 14.57 10.57
CA GLY A 111 2.46 15.39 10.86
C GLY A 111 1.24 15.01 10.01
N ALA A 112 1.44 14.92 8.69
CA ALA A 112 0.40 14.48 7.75
C ALA A 112 -0.10 13.05 8.06
N SER A 113 0.76 12.15 8.52
CA SER A 113 0.33 10.79 8.87
C SER A 113 -0.63 10.75 10.06
N PHE A 114 -0.47 11.64 11.05
CA PHE A 114 -1.34 11.70 12.21
C PHE A 114 -2.71 12.27 11.83
N VAL A 115 -2.72 13.32 10.99
CA VAL A 115 -3.95 13.85 10.39
C VAL A 115 -4.68 12.76 9.61
N ALA A 116 -3.97 11.97 8.80
CA ALA A 116 -4.56 10.88 8.03
C ALA A 116 -5.20 9.81 8.90
N VAL A 117 -4.51 9.33 9.94
CA VAL A 117 -5.07 8.32 10.84
C VAL A 117 -6.36 8.80 11.48
N VAL A 118 -6.41 10.05 11.95
CA VAL A 118 -7.62 10.62 12.57
C VAL A 118 -8.75 10.78 11.53
N ALA A 119 -8.43 11.36 10.37
CA ALA A 119 -9.39 11.62 9.32
C ALA A 119 -10.09 10.34 8.83
N TYR A 120 -9.32 9.32 8.44
CA TYR A 120 -9.90 8.08 7.90
C TYR A 120 -10.61 7.25 8.97
N ASN A 121 -10.17 7.27 10.24
CA ASN A 121 -10.93 6.63 11.33
C ASN A 121 -12.27 7.34 11.55
N ALA A 122 -12.29 8.67 11.56
CA ALA A 122 -13.53 9.42 11.73
C ALA A 122 -14.55 9.10 10.64
N MET A 123 -14.11 9.05 9.37
CA MET A 123 -14.99 8.67 8.25
C MET A 123 -15.54 7.26 8.42
N GLN A 124 -14.66 6.29 8.70
CA GLN A 124 -15.10 4.90 8.90
C GLN A 124 -16.11 4.78 10.03
N ILE A 125 -15.80 5.38 11.18
CA ILE A 125 -16.62 5.28 12.39
C ILE A 125 -17.98 5.94 12.16
N GLY A 126 -18.01 7.09 11.48
CA GLY A 126 -19.26 7.76 11.11
C GLY A 126 -20.17 6.88 10.25
N LEU A 127 -19.61 6.17 9.27
CA LEU A 127 -20.40 5.30 8.38
C LEU A 127 -21.07 4.12 9.10
N TYR A 128 -20.60 3.70 10.29
CA TYR A 128 -21.32 2.70 11.10
C TYR A 128 -22.67 3.23 11.62
N GLY A 129 -22.75 4.52 11.95
CA GLY A 129 -24.00 5.18 12.30
C GLY A 129 -25.01 5.10 11.16
N GLY A 130 -24.57 5.47 9.95
CA GLY A 130 -25.36 5.37 8.73
C GLY A 130 -25.83 3.95 8.42
N PHE A 131 -24.90 2.99 8.42
CA PHE A 131 -25.23 1.59 8.17
C PHE A 131 -26.29 1.07 9.15
N GLY A 132 -26.09 1.31 10.45
CA GLY A 132 -27.01 0.83 11.48
C GLY A 132 -28.39 1.48 11.39
N ALA A 133 -28.44 2.80 11.18
CA ALA A 133 -29.68 3.56 11.14
C ALA A 133 -30.51 3.26 9.89
N ILE A 134 -29.88 3.23 8.72
CA ILE A 134 -30.56 2.99 7.44
C ILE A 134 -31.06 1.54 7.38
N LEU A 135 -30.25 0.57 7.81
CA LEU A 135 -30.71 -0.82 7.87
C LEU A 135 -31.84 -0.99 8.89
N ALA A 136 -31.80 -0.31 10.04
CA ALA A 136 -32.90 -0.32 11.00
C ALA A 136 -34.19 0.26 10.39
N SER A 137 -34.09 1.39 9.67
CA SER A 137 -35.21 2.01 8.94
C SER A 137 -35.82 1.02 7.94
N HIS A 138 -35.00 0.40 7.09
CA HIS A 138 -35.48 -0.55 6.09
C HIS A 138 -36.11 -1.81 6.72
N LEU A 139 -35.53 -2.36 7.78
CA LEU A 139 -36.11 -3.51 8.49
C LEU A 139 -37.47 -3.17 9.13
N ASN A 140 -37.63 -1.94 9.62
CA ASN A 140 -38.91 -1.45 10.09
C ASN A 140 -39.91 -1.29 8.94
N THR A 141 -39.49 -0.74 7.80
CA THR A 141 -40.34 -0.57 6.61
C THR A 141 -40.80 -1.91 6.02
N TRP A 142 -39.92 -2.91 5.95
CA TRP A 142 -40.24 -4.21 5.35
C TRP A 142 -40.97 -5.15 6.29
N PHE A 143 -40.63 -5.15 7.58
CA PHE A 143 -41.06 -6.17 8.52
C PHE A 143 -41.70 -5.62 9.81
N GLY A 144 -41.72 -4.30 10.01
CA GLY A 144 -42.15 -3.68 11.27
C GLY A 144 -41.19 -3.92 12.43
N TRP A 145 -39.94 -4.32 12.16
CA TRP A 145 -38.96 -4.64 13.19
C TRP A 145 -38.26 -3.38 13.71
N ASN A 146 -38.52 -3.03 14.97
CA ASN A 146 -37.86 -1.91 15.66
C ASN A 146 -36.51 -2.34 16.25
N VAL A 147 -35.54 -2.61 15.38
CA VAL A 147 -34.16 -2.93 15.77
C VAL A 147 -33.39 -1.64 16.06
N LYS A 148 -32.64 -1.59 17.16
CA LYS A 148 -31.81 -0.42 17.47
C LYS A 148 -30.61 -0.34 16.53
N TRP A 149 -30.33 0.86 16.03
CA TRP A 149 -29.26 1.12 15.06
C TRP A 149 -27.90 0.56 15.51
N TRP A 150 -27.58 0.69 16.81
CA TRP A 150 -26.28 0.29 17.35
C TRP A 150 -26.08 -1.23 17.31
N ALA A 151 -27.15 -2.03 17.37
CA ALA A 151 -27.06 -3.47 17.29
C ALA A 151 -26.65 -3.91 15.87
N LEU A 152 -27.23 -3.27 14.85
CA LEU A 152 -26.88 -3.51 13.44
C LEU A 152 -25.50 -2.94 13.09
N ALA A 153 -25.15 -1.77 13.65
CA ALA A 153 -23.82 -1.20 13.52
C ALA A 153 -22.74 -2.12 14.13
N LEU A 154 -22.98 -2.64 15.34
CA LEU A 154 -22.06 -3.60 15.99
C LEU A 154 -22.00 -4.94 15.27
N LEU A 155 -23.10 -5.39 14.66
CA LEU A 155 -23.07 -6.57 13.80
C LEU A 155 -22.15 -6.37 12.59
N ALA A 156 -22.29 -5.25 11.87
CA ALA A 156 -21.40 -4.91 10.77
C ALA A 156 -19.94 -4.76 11.24
N TRP A 157 -19.73 -4.08 12.35
CA TRP A 157 -18.41 -3.92 12.99
C TRP A 157 -17.74 -5.26 13.25
N LEU A 158 -18.48 -6.24 13.79
CA LEU A 158 -17.94 -7.57 14.08
C LEU A 158 -17.54 -8.29 12.79
N VAL A 159 -18.40 -8.26 11.77
CA VAL A 159 -18.11 -8.87 10.47
C VAL A 159 -16.88 -8.22 9.85
N ILE A 160 -16.80 -6.89 9.83
CA ILE A 160 -15.67 -6.15 9.25
C ILE A 160 -14.37 -6.40 10.02
N ALA A 161 -14.43 -6.48 11.35
CA ALA A 161 -13.28 -6.84 12.17
C ALA A 161 -12.71 -8.22 11.80
N VAL A 162 -13.58 -9.21 11.60
CA VAL A 162 -13.21 -10.56 11.16
C VAL A 162 -12.60 -10.53 9.76
N LEU A 163 -13.26 -9.86 8.81
CA LEU A 163 -12.77 -9.74 7.43
C LEU A 163 -11.40 -9.06 7.36
N GLY A 164 -11.18 -8.00 8.16
CA GLY A 164 -9.92 -7.27 8.24
C GLY A 164 -8.76 -8.11 8.78
N VAL A 165 -9.00 -8.89 9.84
CA VAL A 165 -7.98 -9.79 10.41
C VAL A 165 -7.67 -10.96 9.47
N LEU A 166 -8.66 -11.47 8.76
CA LEU A 166 -8.47 -12.59 7.84
C LEU A 166 -7.97 -12.17 6.45
N ARG A 167 -7.95 -10.86 6.13
CA ARG A 167 -7.68 -10.31 4.78
C ARG A 167 -8.54 -11.01 3.73
N ILE A 168 -9.84 -11.06 3.99
CA ILE A 168 -10.81 -11.56 3.03
C ILE A 168 -11.14 -10.41 2.07
N ASP A 169 -10.58 -10.49 0.87
CA ASP A 169 -10.93 -9.58 -0.22
C ASP A 169 -12.23 -10.08 -0.87
N PHE A 170 -13.21 -9.20 -1.02
CA PHE A 170 -14.42 -9.52 -1.77
C PHE A 170 -14.08 -9.76 -3.23
N ASN A 171 -14.76 -10.74 -3.84
CA ASN A 171 -14.58 -11.03 -5.26
C ASN A 171 -14.88 -9.76 -6.07
N SER A 172 -13.87 -9.28 -6.81
CA SER A 172 -13.97 -8.04 -7.59
C SER A 172 -15.10 -8.05 -8.61
N LYS A 173 -15.52 -9.24 -9.08
CA LYS A 173 -16.70 -9.39 -9.94
C LYS A 173 -18.01 -9.08 -9.20
N VAL A 174 -18.13 -9.49 -7.93
CA VAL A 174 -19.34 -9.26 -7.13
C VAL A 174 -19.47 -7.76 -6.83
N LEU A 175 -18.38 -7.12 -6.39
CA LEU A 175 -18.36 -5.66 -6.17
C LEU A 175 -18.69 -4.88 -7.45
N ALA A 176 -18.16 -5.31 -8.60
CA ALA A 176 -18.48 -4.68 -9.88
C ALA A 176 -19.97 -4.82 -10.23
N VAL A 177 -20.58 -5.98 -10.02
CA VAL A 177 -22.02 -6.19 -10.26
C VAL A 177 -22.86 -5.30 -9.34
N LEU A 178 -22.56 -5.26 -8.04
CA LEU A 178 -23.27 -4.42 -7.08
C LEU A 178 -23.16 -2.94 -7.46
N LEU A 179 -21.95 -2.47 -7.79
CA LEU A 179 -21.75 -1.09 -8.19
C LEU A 179 -22.45 -0.75 -9.51
N THR A 180 -22.43 -1.66 -10.49
CA THR A 180 -23.17 -1.45 -11.74
C THR A 180 -24.67 -1.36 -11.46
N ALA A 181 -25.23 -2.25 -10.62
CA ALA A 181 -26.62 -2.18 -10.22
C ALA A 181 -26.94 -0.86 -9.48
N GLU A 182 -26.06 -0.42 -8.60
CA GLU A 182 -26.13 0.86 -7.87
C GLU A 182 -26.16 2.06 -8.82
N CYS A 183 -25.23 2.14 -9.78
CA CYS A 183 -25.23 3.21 -10.77
C CYS A 183 -26.49 3.16 -11.66
N LEU A 184 -26.97 1.97 -12.05
CA LEU A 184 -28.15 1.83 -12.87
C LEU A 184 -29.43 2.27 -12.14
N ILE A 185 -29.62 1.86 -10.88
CA ILE A 185 -30.78 2.29 -10.10
C ILE A 185 -30.77 3.80 -9.86
N MET A 186 -29.60 4.40 -9.64
CA MET A 186 -29.46 5.86 -9.55
C MET A 186 -29.88 6.56 -10.85
N LEU A 187 -29.47 6.04 -12.00
CA LEU A 187 -29.89 6.61 -13.29
C LEU A 187 -31.41 6.47 -13.51
N VAL A 188 -32.02 5.38 -13.04
CA VAL A 188 -33.48 5.21 -13.07
C VAL A 188 -34.16 6.24 -12.17
N PHE A 189 -33.69 6.43 -10.94
CA PHE A 189 -34.22 7.46 -10.02
C PHE A 189 -34.09 8.86 -10.61
N ASN A 190 -32.90 9.22 -11.13
CA ASN A 190 -32.69 10.49 -11.80
C ASN A 190 -33.67 10.72 -12.95
N ALA A 191 -33.96 9.68 -13.75
CA ALA A 191 -34.89 9.79 -14.86
C ALA A 191 -36.34 10.04 -14.38
N VAL A 192 -36.77 9.33 -13.33
CA VAL A 192 -38.09 9.55 -12.71
C VAL A 192 -38.21 10.96 -12.14
N GLU A 193 -37.18 11.40 -11.42
CA GLU A 193 -37.08 12.72 -10.79
C GLU A 193 -37.15 13.85 -11.82
N LEU A 194 -36.48 13.70 -12.98
CA LEU A 194 -36.48 14.72 -14.04
C LEU A 194 -37.77 14.73 -14.89
N VAL A 195 -38.46 13.60 -15.01
CA VAL A 195 -39.74 13.50 -15.73
C VAL A 195 -40.92 13.99 -14.87
N ASN A 196 -40.77 14.01 -13.55
CA ASN A 196 -41.80 14.44 -12.60
C ASN A 196 -41.33 15.63 -11.74
N PRO A 197 -41.03 16.80 -12.35
CA PRO A 197 -40.60 17.99 -11.62
C PRO A 197 -41.74 18.57 -10.76
N ALA A 198 -41.40 19.11 -9.59
CA ALA A 198 -42.37 19.61 -8.60
C ALA A 198 -43.37 20.65 -9.17
N ASP A 199 -42.87 21.58 -9.98
CA ASP A 199 -43.65 22.68 -10.57
C ASP A 199 -43.91 22.47 -12.08
N GLY A 200 -43.83 21.22 -12.56
CA GLY A 200 -44.02 20.89 -13.97
C GLY A 200 -42.89 21.35 -14.90
N THR A 201 -41.83 21.96 -14.36
CA THR A 201 -40.69 22.47 -15.14
C THR A 201 -39.35 22.06 -14.52
N VAL A 202 -38.38 21.77 -15.38
CA VAL A 202 -37.01 21.46 -14.95
C VAL A 202 -36.27 22.77 -14.66
N THR A 203 -36.04 23.06 -13.38
CA THR A 203 -35.24 24.20 -12.93
C THR A 203 -33.75 23.88 -12.87
N PHE A 204 -32.90 24.89 -13.06
CA PHE A 204 -31.45 24.82 -12.96
C PHE A 204 -30.89 25.63 -11.78
N ASP A 205 -31.74 26.12 -10.87
CA ASP A 205 -31.33 27.02 -9.79
C ASP A 205 -30.26 26.40 -8.88
N ALA A 206 -30.37 25.11 -8.58
CA ALA A 206 -29.40 24.36 -7.78
C ALA A 206 -28.02 24.17 -8.47
N LEU A 207 -27.97 24.37 -9.79
CA LEU A 207 -26.73 24.36 -10.59
C LEU A 207 -26.14 25.76 -10.77
N SER A 208 -26.82 26.81 -10.33
CA SER A 208 -26.31 28.17 -10.45
C SER A 208 -24.98 28.35 -9.69
N PRO A 209 -23.93 28.91 -10.32
CA PRO A 209 -22.69 29.26 -9.64
C PRO A 209 -22.87 30.23 -8.47
N SER A 210 -23.99 30.97 -8.40
CA SER A 210 -24.28 31.85 -7.26
C SER A 210 -24.37 31.09 -5.94
N ASN A 211 -24.72 29.80 -5.96
CA ASN A 211 -24.72 28.97 -4.75
C ASN A 211 -23.32 28.65 -4.20
N LEU A 212 -22.26 28.99 -4.93
CA LEU A 212 -20.87 28.86 -4.47
C LEU A 212 -20.34 30.12 -3.77
N VAL A 213 -21.17 31.14 -3.60
CA VAL A 213 -20.81 32.39 -2.90
C VAL A 213 -21.80 32.77 -1.80
N THR A 214 -22.71 31.87 -1.43
CA THR A 214 -23.69 32.06 -0.37
C THR A 214 -23.20 31.53 0.99
N ALA A 215 -23.93 31.86 2.05
CA ALA A 215 -23.74 31.23 3.36
C ALA A 215 -23.98 29.72 3.25
N GLY A 216 -23.16 28.92 3.94
CA GLY A 216 -23.20 27.45 3.89
C GLY A 216 -22.34 26.80 2.81
N VAL A 217 -21.69 27.58 1.92
CA VAL A 217 -20.78 27.05 0.89
C VAL A 217 -19.64 26.21 1.46
N GLY A 218 -19.07 26.56 2.61
CA GLY A 218 -18.00 25.78 3.24
C GLY A 218 -18.45 24.35 3.53
N ALA A 219 -19.69 24.23 4.02
CA ALA A 219 -20.31 22.94 4.31
C ALA A 219 -20.61 22.14 3.03
N LEU A 220 -21.13 22.79 2.00
CA LEU A 220 -21.36 22.17 0.68
C LEU A 220 -20.07 21.59 0.09
N LEU A 221 -18.98 22.37 0.14
CA LEU A 221 -17.70 21.98 -0.45
C LEU A 221 -17.03 20.84 0.32
N VAL A 222 -17.06 20.82 1.67
CA VAL A 222 -16.51 19.70 2.43
C VAL A 222 -17.33 18.43 2.28
N THR A 223 -18.67 18.51 2.23
CA THR A 223 -19.51 17.35 1.89
C THR A 223 -19.14 16.84 0.51
N ALA A 224 -19.04 17.74 -0.48
CA ALA A 224 -18.69 17.35 -1.82
C ALA A 224 -17.34 16.63 -1.85
N VAL A 225 -16.28 17.18 -1.21
CA VAL A 225 -14.98 16.49 -1.09
C VAL A 225 -15.10 15.14 -0.39
N THR A 226 -15.88 15.06 0.69
CA THR A 226 -16.12 13.83 1.45
C THR A 226 -16.67 12.72 0.55
N GLY A 227 -17.61 13.06 -0.34
CA GLY A 227 -18.19 12.10 -1.31
C GLY A 227 -17.19 11.56 -2.34
N PHE A 228 -16.08 12.26 -2.61
CA PHE A 228 -15.04 11.77 -3.52
C PHE A 228 -13.94 10.98 -2.82
N VAL A 229 -13.88 10.97 -1.48
CA VAL A 229 -12.82 10.25 -0.76
C VAL A 229 -12.82 8.77 -1.14
N GLY A 230 -11.65 8.26 -1.51
CA GLY A 230 -11.49 6.93 -2.10
C GLY A 230 -10.91 6.97 -3.51
N PHE A 231 -10.97 8.11 -4.20
CA PHE A 231 -10.33 8.27 -5.53
C PHE A 231 -8.82 8.09 -5.51
N GLU A 232 -8.18 8.42 -4.39
CA GLU A 232 -6.76 8.23 -4.15
C GLU A 232 -6.37 6.74 -4.04
N GLY A 233 -7.34 5.87 -3.77
CA GLY A 233 -7.17 4.42 -3.61
C GLY A 233 -6.57 3.75 -4.84
N GLY A 234 -6.77 4.32 -6.03
CA GLY A 234 -6.12 3.86 -7.26
C GLY A 234 -4.59 3.75 -7.15
N ALA A 235 -3.95 4.65 -6.40
CA ALA A 235 -2.50 4.60 -6.17
C ALA A 235 -2.08 3.45 -5.24
N VAL A 236 -2.97 3.00 -4.35
CA VAL A 236 -2.71 1.86 -3.47
C VAL A 236 -2.71 0.55 -4.27
N TYR A 237 -3.61 0.45 -5.26
CA TYR A 237 -3.65 -0.68 -6.22
C TYR A 237 -2.64 -0.55 -7.37
N ALA A 238 -1.80 0.50 -7.37
CA ALA A 238 -0.75 0.67 -8.37
C ALA A 238 0.20 -0.54 -8.39
N GLU A 239 0.48 -1.13 -7.24
CA GLU A 239 1.34 -2.32 -7.13
C GLU A 239 0.73 -3.56 -7.82
N GLU A 240 -0.59 -3.60 -7.95
CA GLU A 240 -1.37 -4.73 -8.49
C GLU A 240 -1.83 -4.52 -9.95
N SER A 241 -1.50 -3.36 -10.51
CA SER A 241 -1.93 -2.90 -11.83
C SER A 241 -1.05 -3.44 -12.96
N ARG A 242 -1.63 -3.68 -14.14
CA ARG A 242 -0.90 -4.16 -15.33
C ARG A 242 0.12 -3.15 -15.88
N ASP A 243 -0.25 -1.87 -15.92
CA ASP A 243 0.66 -0.74 -16.18
C ASP A 243 0.40 0.34 -15.13
N PRO A 244 1.08 0.29 -13.97
CA PRO A 244 0.80 1.18 -12.85
C PRO A 244 0.84 2.67 -13.22
N LYS A 245 1.68 3.06 -14.19
CA LYS A 245 1.85 4.47 -14.58
C LYS A 245 0.68 5.00 -15.41
N ARG A 246 0.13 4.17 -16.30
CA ARG A 246 -0.99 4.56 -17.19
C ARG A 246 -2.34 4.15 -16.64
N THR A 247 -2.44 2.97 -16.05
CA THR A 247 -3.70 2.39 -15.56
C THR A 247 -4.26 3.21 -14.40
N VAL A 248 -3.45 3.51 -13.39
CA VAL A 248 -3.87 4.31 -12.22
C VAL A 248 -4.28 5.71 -12.65
N ALA A 249 -3.47 6.34 -13.52
CA ALA A 249 -3.76 7.67 -14.06
C ALA A 249 -5.13 7.73 -14.74
N ARG A 250 -5.36 6.86 -15.72
CA ARG A 250 -6.63 6.81 -16.47
C ARG A 250 -7.80 6.48 -15.55
N ALA A 251 -7.64 5.51 -14.65
CA ALA A 251 -8.69 5.13 -13.73
C ALA A 251 -9.08 6.27 -12.78
N THR A 252 -8.10 7.02 -12.28
CA THR A 252 -8.35 8.18 -11.40
C THR A 252 -9.18 9.25 -12.12
N TYR A 253 -8.79 9.65 -13.33
CA TYR A 253 -9.56 10.65 -14.09
C TYR A 253 -10.94 10.17 -14.49
N ILE A 254 -11.06 8.93 -14.98
CA ILE A 254 -12.35 8.35 -15.36
C ILE A 254 -13.28 8.31 -14.14
N ALA A 255 -12.78 7.86 -12.98
CA ALA A 255 -13.58 7.77 -11.78
C ALA A 255 -14.03 9.15 -11.27
N VAL A 256 -13.12 10.13 -11.16
CA VAL A 256 -13.48 11.49 -10.72
C VAL A 256 -14.51 12.13 -11.66
N ALA A 257 -14.32 12.01 -12.98
CA ALA A 257 -15.26 12.55 -13.96
C ALA A 257 -16.63 11.85 -13.89
N PHE A 258 -16.64 10.51 -13.90
CA PHE A 258 -17.86 9.72 -13.83
C PHE A 258 -18.66 10.01 -12.57
N VAL A 259 -18.00 9.93 -11.41
CA VAL A 259 -18.62 10.17 -10.10
C VAL A 259 -19.09 11.61 -9.96
N GLY A 260 -18.29 12.59 -10.43
CA GLY A 260 -18.69 13.99 -10.34
C GLY A 260 -19.91 14.34 -11.18
N VAL A 261 -20.00 13.79 -12.40
CA VAL A 261 -21.21 13.93 -13.22
C VAL A 261 -22.39 13.22 -12.57
N LEU A 262 -22.21 11.97 -12.13
CA LEU A 262 -23.28 11.20 -11.48
C LEU A 262 -23.82 11.95 -10.26
N TYR A 263 -22.94 12.47 -9.39
CA TYR A 263 -23.36 13.15 -8.17
C TYR A 263 -24.04 14.50 -8.43
N ALA A 264 -23.47 15.31 -9.32
CA ALA A 264 -24.07 16.58 -9.69
C ALA A 264 -25.46 16.38 -10.31
N VAL A 265 -25.59 15.42 -11.23
CA VAL A 265 -26.87 15.13 -11.89
C VAL A 265 -27.88 14.55 -10.91
N SER A 266 -27.49 13.59 -10.06
CA SER A 266 -28.42 12.99 -9.11
C SER A 266 -28.92 13.96 -8.04
N ALA A 267 -28.03 14.77 -7.47
CA ALA A 267 -28.46 15.76 -6.49
C ALA A 267 -29.32 16.87 -7.12
N TRP A 268 -29.03 17.24 -8.37
CA TRP A 268 -29.85 18.19 -9.13
C TRP A 268 -31.22 17.62 -9.46
N ALA A 269 -31.29 16.38 -9.96
CA ALA A 269 -32.54 15.68 -10.28
C ALA A 269 -33.46 15.62 -9.05
N LEU A 270 -32.93 15.23 -7.89
CA LEU A 270 -33.70 15.20 -6.65
C LEU A 270 -34.21 16.60 -6.24
N THR A 271 -33.42 17.64 -6.48
CA THR A 271 -33.84 19.03 -6.21
C THR A 271 -34.95 19.49 -7.17
N VAL A 272 -34.89 19.11 -8.45
CA VAL A 272 -35.95 19.38 -9.44
C VAL A 272 -37.25 18.66 -9.09
N ALA A 273 -37.13 17.41 -8.64
CA ALA A 273 -38.24 16.53 -8.32
C ALA A 273 -39.02 16.99 -7.07
N VAL A 274 -38.30 17.36 -6.01
CA VAL A 274 -38.90 17.82 -4.75
C VAL A 274 -39.26 19.32 -4.81
N GLY A 275 -38.50 20.10 -5.57
CA GLY A 275 -38.62 21.55 -5.68
C GLY A 275 -37.54 22.27 -4.83
N PRO A 276 -36.88 23.33 -5.35
CA PRO A 276 -35.83 24.07 -4.62
C PRO A 276 -36.29 24.64 -3.28
N ASP A 277 -37.55 25.07 -3.19
CA ASP A 277 -38.11 25.66 -1.97
C ASP A 277 -38.47 24.63 -0.89
N LYS A 278 -38.58 23.35 -1.25
CA LYS A 278 -39.05 22.27 -0.38
C LYS A 278 -37.98 21.23 -0.04
N ILE A 279 -36.90 21.16 -0.82
CA ILE A 279 -35.88 20.12 -0.68
C ILE A 279 -35.25 20.10 0.71
N VAL A 280 -35.06 21.27 1.33
CA VAL A 280 -34.46 21.40 2.65
C VAL A 280 -35.36 20.80 3.74
N ASP A 281 -36.66 21.11 3.70
CA ASP A 281 -37.62 20.62 4.68
C ASP A 281 -37.85 19.11 4.50
N ALA A 282 -38.05 18.68 3.25
CA ALA A 282 -38.21 17.26 2.93
C ALA A 282 -36.97 16.43 3.33
N ALA A 283 -35.77 16.96 3.14
CA ALA A 283 -34.53 16.33 3.59
C ALA A 283 -34.40 16.27 5.11
N THR A 284 -34.91 17.29 5.82
CA THR A 284 -34.89 17.33 7.29
C THR A 284 -35.85 16.28 7.86
N GLU A 285 -37.03 16.13 7.27
CA GLU A 285 -38.07 15.20 7.73
C GLU A 285 -37.78 13.75 7.36
N GLN A 286 -37.40 13.48 6.09
CA GLN A 286 -37.30 12.12 5.57
C GLN A 286 -35.86 11.59 5.57
N GLN A 287 -34.86 12.46 5.70
CA GLN A 287 -33.43 12.11 5.71
C GLN A 287 -33.09 11.11 4.58
N ALA A 288 -32.41 10.00 4.90
CA ALA A 288 -31.98 9.03 3.89
C ALA A 288 -33.14 8.32 3.14
N GLU A 289 -34.37 8.37 3.65
CA GLU A 289 -35.55 7.81 2.96
C GLU A 289 -36.12 8.73 1.88
N LEU A 290 -35.70 10.00 1.80
CA LEU A 290 -36.30 10.98 0.87
C LEU A 290 -36.28 10.49 -0.59
N ILE A 291 -35.11 10.03 -1.05
CA ILE A 291 -34.94 9.55 -2.42
C ILE A 291 -35.82 8.32 -2.70
N PHE A 292 -35.97 7.41 -1.73
CA PHE A 292 -36.77 6.20 -1.89
C PHE A 292 -38.27 6.49 -1.83
N THR A 293 -38.67 7.38 -0.91
CA THR A 293 -40.08 7.77 -0.72
C THR A 293 -40.61 8.52 -1.93
N PHE A 294 -39.83 9.45 -2.49
CA PHE A 294 -40.19 10.13 -3.72
C PHE A 294 -40.37 9.12 -4.87
N ASN A 295 -39.36 8.28 -5.11
CA ASN A 295 -39.38 7.33 -6.22
C ASN A 295 -40.46 6.24 -6.06
N ALA A 296 -40.88 5.89 -4.84
CA ALA A 296 -41.98 4.96 -4.58
C ALA A 296 -43.35 5.47 -5.05
N GLY A 297 -43.50 6.78 -5.25
CA GLY A 297 -44.71 7.35 -5.84
C GLY A 297 -44.90 7.03 -7.32
N PHE A 298 -43.82 6.66 -8.02
CA PHE A 298 -43.81 6.49 -9.47
C PHE A 298 -43.32 5.10 -9.92
N LEU A 299 -42.47 4.46 -9.13
CA LEU A 299 -41.91 3.14 -9.40
C LEU A 299 -42.61 2.07 -8.56
N GLY A 300 -42.61 0.83 -9.08
CA GLY A 300 -43.03 -0.33 -8.29
C GLY A 300 -42.15 -0.49 -7.04
N GLN A 301 -42.76 -0.84 -5.91
CA GLN A 301 -42.07 -0.99 -4.61
C GLN A 301 -40.80 -1.85 -4.72
N TRP A 302 -40.86 -2.97 -5.45
CA TRP A 302 -39.72 -3.87 -5.64
C TRP A 302 -38.47 -3.19 -6.26
N ILE A 303 -38.64 -2.15 -7.09
CA ILE A 303 -37.53 -1.37 -7.68
C ILE A 303 -36.89 -0.49 -6.61
N VAL A 304 -37.71 0.17 -5.80
CA VAL A 304 -37.25 1.03 -4.71
C VAL A 304 -36.53 0.21 -3.64
N ASP A 305 -37.05 -0.99 -3.34
CA ASP A 305 -36.42 -1.93 -2.41
C ASP A 305 -35.05 -2.42 -2.89
N ILE A 306 -34.86 -2.58 -4.20
CA ILE A 306 -33.51 -2.82 -4.76
C ILE A 306 -32.59 -1.64 -4.41
N GLY A 307 -33.05 -0.41 -4.56
CA GLY A 307 -32.32 0.78 -4.13
C GLY A 307 -31.97 0.77 -2.63
N ARG A 308 -32.95 0.45 -1.77
CA ARG A 308 -32.77 0.34 -0.31
C ARG A 308 -31.73 -0.72 0.07
N ILE A 309 -31.70 -1.86 -0.62
CA ILE A 309 -30.69 -2.91 -0.42
C ILE A 309 -29.31 -2.40 -0.88
N LEU A 310 -29.26 -1.76 -2.06
CA LEU A 310 -28.01 -1.30 -2.66
C LEU A 310 -27.31 -0.26 -1.79
N ILE A 311 -28.03 0.69 -1.18
CA ILE A 311 -27.41 1.69 -0.29
C ILE A 311 -26.78 1.03 0.96
N VAL A 312 -27.39 -0.01 1.53
CA VAL A 312 -26.82 -0.75 2.66
C VAL A 312 -25.56 -1.50 2.23
N THR A 313 -25.56 -2.13 1.05
CA THR A 313 -24.37 -2.81 0.54
C THR A 313 -23.25 -1.84 0.16
N SER A 314 -23.60 -0.65 -0.32
CA SER A 314 -22.69 0.46 -0.63
C SER A 314 -22.00 0.98 0.63
N LEU A 315 -22.76 1.22 1.70
CA LEU A 315 -22.23 1.56 3.02
C LEU A 315 -21.28 0.49 3.58
N PHE A 316 -21.67 -0.79 3.46
CA PHE A 316 -20.82 -1.89 3.91
C PHE A 316 -19.50 -1.97 3.13
N ALA A 317 -19.54 -1.78 1.81
CA ALA A 317 -18.35 -1.74 0.97
C ALA A 317 -17.41 -0.57 1.34
N ALA A 318 -17.97 0.62 1.57
CA ALA A 318 -17.20 1.78 2.05
C ALA A 318 -16.55 1.49 3.40
N LEU A 319 -17.28 0.93 4.36
CA LEU A 319 -16.76 0.57 5.68
C LEU A 319 -15.56 -0.39 5.59
N VAL A 320 -15.63 -1.42 4.76
CA VAL A 320 -14.52 -2.36 4.51
C VAL A 320 -13.32 -1.63 3.88
N SER A 321 -13.57 -0.73 2.93
CA SER A 321 -12.52 0.04 2.25
C SER A 321 -11.77 0.96 3.22
N PHE A 322 -12.50 1.73 4.04
CA PHE A 322 -11.90 2.60 5.05
C PHE A 322 -11.17 1.81 6.13
N HIS A 323 -11.74 0.68 6.59
CA HIS A 323 -11.08 -0.24 7.51
C HIS A 323 -9.71 -0.67 6.97
N ASN A 324 -9.67 -1.13 5.73
CA ASN A 324 -8.43 -1.57 5.11
C ASN A 324 -7.42 -0.41 4.94
N THR A 325 -7.91 0.79 4.63
CA THR A 325 -7.08 1.99 4.49
C THR A 325 -6.41 2.36 5.81
N VAL A 326 -7.16 2.47 6.91
CA VAL A 326 -6.63 2.78 8.24
C VAL A 326 -5.65 1.70 8.71
N ALA A 327 -5.98 0.41 8.54
CA ALA A 327 -5.08 -0.68 8.90
C ALA A 327 -3.73 -0.58 8.14
N ARG A 328 -3.76 -0.21 6.86
CA ARG A 328 -2.56 -0.01 6.03
C ARG A 328 -1.74 1.22 6.48
N TYR A 329 -2.39 2.31 6.88
CA TYR A 329 -1.71 3.47 7.46
C TYR A 329 -0.97 3.11 8.75
N LEU A 330 -1.66 2.47 9.70
CA LEU A 330 -1.06 2.03 10.98
C LEU A 330 0.09 1.03 10.75
N PHE A 331 -0.09 0.09 9.81
CA PHE A 331 0.95 -0.84 9.41
C PHE A 331 2.19 -0.16 8.84
N ALA A 332 2.02 0.79 7.93
CA ALA A 332 3.12 1.52 7.33
C ALA A 332 3.94 2.28 8.40
N LEU A 333 3.25 2.98 9.31
CA LEU A 333 3.88 3.72 10.41
C LEU A 333 4.58 2.81 11.42
N GLY A 334 3.98 1.66 11.75
CA GLY A 334 4.60 0.66 12.63
C GLY A 334 5.83 0.00 12.02
N ARG A 335 5.78 -0.33 10.72
CA ARG A 335 6.92 -0.90 9.96
C ARG A 335 8.10 0.07 9.92
N GLU A 336 7.84 1.34 9.68
CA GLU A 336 8.86 2.39 9.68
C GLU A 336 9.34 2.76 11.09
N ARG A 337 8.71 2.21 12.14
CA ARG A 337 8.94 2.51 13.58
C ARG A 337 8.65 3.95 13.98
N VAL A 338 7.77 4.62 13.24
CA VAL A 338 7.16 5.91 13.66
C VAL A 338 6.18 5.67 14.80
N LEU A 339 5.41 4.59 14.72
CA LEU A 339 4.57 4.04 15.79
C LEU A 339 5.19 2.76 16.37
N PRO A 340 4.68 2.20 17.48
CA PRO A 340 5.17 0.95 18.05
C PRO A 340 5.29 -0.16 17.00
N ALA A 341 6.42 -0.89 17.02
CA ALA A 341 6.77 -1.88 16.00
C ALA A 341 5.71 -2.99 15.82
N ARG A 342 4.92 -3.28 16.86
CA ARG A 342 3.81 -4.25 16.81
C ARG A 342 2.74 -3.87 15.79
N LEU A 343 2.47 -2.57 15.58
CA LEU A 343 1.51 -2.12 14.58
C LEU A 343 1.96 -2.45 13.15
N GLY A 344 3.28 -2.64 12.94
CA GLY A 344 3.86 -3.09 11.68
C GLY A 344 3.91 -4.61 11.51
N ALA A 345 3.24 -5.39 12.38
CA ALA A 345 3.20 -6.84 12.28
C ALA A 345 2.11 -7.30 11.29
N THR A 346 2.40 -8.38 10.56
CA THR A 346 1.43 -9.11 9.75
C THR A 346 1.12 -10.49 10.31
N ASN A 347 -0.06 -11.02 10.01
CA ASN A 347 -0.41 -12.40 10.33
C ASN A 347 0.42 -13.34 9.45
N ARG A 348 1.06 -14.35 10.04
CA ARG A 348 1.93 -15.32 9.33
C ARG A 348 1.19 -16.14 8.27
N ARG A 349 -0.11 -16.40 8.46
CA ARG A 349 -0.92 -17.24 7.57
C ARG A 349 -1.60 -16.44 6.45
N THR A 350 -2.11 -15.26 6.74
CA THR A 350 -2.91 -14.45 5.79
C THR A 350 -2.19 -13.23 5.24
N GLY A 351 -1.07 -12.83 5.86
CA GLY A 351 -0.35 -11.60 5.51
C GLY A 351 -1.11 -10.31 5.85
N SER A 352 -2.19 -10.39 6.62
CA SER A 352 -3.02 -9.23 7.01
C SER A 352 -2.30 -8.34 8.03
N PRO A 353 -2.45 -7.00 7.97
CA PRO A 353 -1.98 -6.08 9.01
C PRO A 353 -2.89 -6.14 10.25
N TYR A 354 -2.97 -7.31 10.89
CA TYR A 354 -4.00 -7.61 11.88
C TYR A 354 -3.93 -6.72 13.13
N VAL A 355 -2.75 -6.27 13.56
CA VAL A 355 -2.62 -5.40 14.74
C VAL A 355 -3.22 -4.02 14.47
N GLY A 356 -2.96 -3.46 13.29
CA GLY A 356 -3.61 -2.23 12.83
C GLY A 356 -5.13 -2.39 12.72
N SER A 357 -5.58 -3.53 12.18
CA SER A 357 -7.00 -3.88 12.11
C SER A 357 -7.67 -3.95 13.49
N LEU A 358 -7.03 -4.61 14.46
CA LEU A 358 -7.58 -4.72 15.82
C LEU A 358 -7.60 -3.38 16.55
N ALA A 359 -6.59 -2.53 16.35
CA ALA A 359 -6.52 -1.22 16.99
C ALA A 359 -7.69 -0.31 16.57
N GLN A 360 -7.97 -0.20 15.27
CA GLN A 360 -9.13 0.57 14.80
C GLN A 360 -10.46 -0.09 15.17
N THR A 361 -10.54 -1.42 15.19
CA THR A 361 -11.75 -2.14 15.61
C THR A 361 -12.08 -1.79 17.06
N GLY A 362 -11.07 -1.78 17.94
CA GLY A 362 -11.24 -1.35 19.33
C GLY A 362 -11.71 0.10 19.45
N LEU A 363 -11.11 1.02 18.68
CA LEU A 363 -11.53 2.42 18.66
C LEU A 363 -12.99 2.58 18.18
N ALA A 364 -13.35 1.95 17.07
CA ALA A 364 -14.70 2.00 16.52
C ALA A 364 -15.74 1.45 17.50
N PHE A 365 -15.43 0.33 18.18
CA PHE A 365 -16.31 -0.23 19.21
C PHE A 365 -16.61 0.79 20.32
N VAL A 366 -15.56 1.41 20.87
CA VAL A 366 -15.71 2.40 21.94
C VAL A 366 -16.57 3.57 21.48
N VAL A 367 -16.30 4.13 20.30
CA VAL A 367 -17.07 5.27 19.79
C VAL A 367 -18.53 4.91 19.54
N ILE A 368 -18.82 3.77 18.88
CA ILE A 368 -20.20 3.32 18.65
C ILE A 368 -20.96 3.16 19.97
N VAL A 369 -20.34 2.52 20.97
CA VAL A 369 -20.96 2.31 22.29
C VAL A 369 -21.19 3.64 23.02
N VAL A 370 -20.22 4.57 22.98
CA VAL A 370 -20.38 5.90 23.61
C VAL A 370 -21.56 6.65 22.99
N PHE A 371 -21.66 6.68 21.66
CA PHE A 371 -22.78 7.34 20.97
C PHE A 371 -24.12 6.67 21.26
N ALA A 372 -24.14 5.33 21.30
CA ALA A 372 -25.34 4.55 21.64
C ALA A 372 -25.82 4.81 23.08
N VAL A 373 -24.90 4.84 24.05
CA VAL A 373 -25.22 5.10 25.47
C VAL A 373 -25.62 6.55 25.70
N ALA A 374 -24.99 7.50 25.00
CA ALA A 374 -25.33 8.92 25.07
C ALA A 374 -26.66 9.26 24.37
N GLY A 375 -27.25 8.33 23.61
CA GLY A 375 -28.51 8.54 22.90
C GLY A 375 -28.40 9.54 21.74
N LEU A 376 -27.21 9.67 21.15
CA LEU A 376 -26.96 10.58 20.04
C LEU A 376 -27.56 10.06 18.72
N ASP A 377 -27.87 10.99 17.82
CA ASP A 377 -28.45 10.66 16.51
C ASP A 377 -27.40 9.97 15.61
N PRO A 378 -27.67 8.76 15.10
CA PRO A 378 -26.69 8.01 14.32
C PRO A 378 -26.42 8.60 12.93
N LEU A 379 -27.37 9.34 12.34
CA LEU A 379 -27.22 9.93 11.01
C LEU A 379 -26.60 11.32 11.08
N ILE A 380 -27.00 12.14 12.04
CA ILE A 380 -26.48 13.50 12.22
C ILE A 380 -25.19 13.47 13.03
N ASP A 381 -25.26 13.06 14.31
CA ASP A 381 -24.14 13.20 15.25
C ASP A 381 -22.98 12.27 14.91
N LEU A 382 -23.27 11.05 14.44
CA LEU A 382 -22.24 10.07 14.11
C LEU A 382 -21.86 10.10 12.63
N MET A 383 -22.81 9.87 11.71
CA MET A 383 -22.48 9.75 10.29
C MET A 383 -22.10 11.10 9.66
N TYR A 384 -22.98 12.09 9.72
CA TYR A 384 -22.76 13.37 9.04
C TYR A 384 -21.58 14.12 9.63
N ILE A 385 -21.55 14.33 10.95
CA ILE A 385 -20.43 15.01 11.62
C ILE A 385 -19.14 14.19 11.47
N GLY A 386 -19.17 12.87 11.67
CA GLY A 386 -17.98 12.02 11.60
C GLY A 386 -17.34 12.00 10.21
N THR A 387 -18.17 11.88 9.15
CA THR A 387 -17.68 11.86 7.77
C THR A 387 -17.20 13.23 7.29
N THR A 388 -17.89 14.32 7.63
CA THR A 388 -17.46 15.68 7.27
C THR A 388 -16.24 16.16 8.07
N TYR A 389 -16.13 15.78 9.36
CA TYR A 389 -14.90 15.96 10.15
C TYR A 389 -13.73 15.19 9.54
N GLY A 390 -13.95 13.93 9.14
CA GLY A 390 -12.93 13.17 8.42
C GLY A 390 -12.56 13.80 7.07
N GLY A 391 -13.56 14.27 6.31
CA GLY A 391 -13.39 14.97 5.04
C GLY A 391 -12.57 16.25 5.16
N LEU A 392 -12.74 17.02 6.23
CA LEU A 392 -11.88 18.17 6.57
C LEU A 392 -10.40 17.75 6.67
N GLY A 393 -10.13 16.65 7.37
CA GLY A 393 -8.78 16.09 7.48
C GLY A 393 -8.22 15.67 6.12
N VAL A 394 -9.04 15.07 5.26
CA VAL A 394 -8.63 14.69 3.90
C VAL A 394 -8.34 15.91 3.02
N ILE A 395 -9.11 17.00 3.13
CA ILE A 395 -8.83 18.28 2.43
C ILE A 395 -7.45 18.81 2.84
N ILE A 396 -7.12 18.79 4.13
CA ILE A 396 -5.79 19.20 4.64
C ILE A 396 -4.68 18.35 3.97
N LEU A 397 -4.88 17.03 3.90
CA LEU A 397 -3.92 16.12 3.28
C LEU A 397 -3.77 16.36 1.77
N MET A 398 -4.86 16.64 1.06
CA MET A 398 -4.84 16.95 -0.36
C MET A 398 -4.14 18.28 -0.63
N ALA A 399 -4.43 19.32 0.15
CA ALA A 399 -3.74 20.60 0.05
C ALA A 399 -2.23 20.44 0.28
N LEU A 400 -1.83 19.75 1.36
CA LEU A 400 -0.42 19.45 1.65
C LEU A 400 0.22 18.60 0.55
N THR A 401 -0.50 17.64 -0.01
CA THR A 401 0.00 16.80 -1.10
C THR A 401 0.24 17.61 -2.37
N SER A 402 -0.68 18.51 -2.74
CA SER A 402 -0.47 19.43 -3.87
C SER A 402 0.79 20.29 -3.71
N ILE A 403 1.00 20.84 -2.51
CA ILE A 403 2.22 21.61 -2.18
C ILE A 403 3.46 20.69 -2.23
N SER A 404 3.31 19.44 -1.78
CA SER A 404 4.39 18.45 -1.78
C SER A 404 4.81 18.02 -3.18
N VAL A 405 3.88 17.95 -4.13
CA VAL A 405 4.18 17.68 -5.55
C VAL A 405 5.11 18.76 -6.10
N VAL A 406 4.79 20.04 -5.87
CA VAL A 406 5.63 21.18 -6.26
C VAL A 406 7.02 21.06 -5.63
N GLY A 407 7.09 20.82 -4.31
CA GLY A 407 8.35 20.67 -3.58
C GLY A 407 9.20 19.48 -4.07
N TYR A 408 8.56 18.36 -4.39
CA TYR A 408 9.21 17.16 -4.90
C TYR A 408 9.91 17.40 -6.24
N PHE A 409 9.18 17.97 -7.20
CA PHE A 409 9.71 18.24 -8.53
C PHE A 409 10.67 19.43 -8.58
N ALA A 410 10.53 20.41 -7.69
CA ALA A 410 11.49 21.50 -7.55
C ALA A 410 12.87 20.99 -7.07
N ARG A 411 12.89 19.97 -6.20
CA ARG A 411 14.13 19.36 -5.67
C ARG A 411 14.76 18.34 -6.61
N ARG A 412 13.97 17.68 -7.47
CA ARG A 412 14.43 16.62 -8.39
C ARG A 412 14.46 17.09 -9.85
N LYS A 413 15.52 17.82 -10.19
CA LYS A 413 15.78 18.31 -11.55
C LYS A 413 16.14 17.18 -12.55
N ASP A 414 16.43 15.99 -12.05
CA ASP A 414 16.73 14.78 -12.83
C ASP A 414 15.48 14.13 -13.46
N ILE A 415 14.28 14.54 -13.07
CA ILE A 415 13.03 13.97 -13.55
C ILE A 415 12.41 14.88 -14.62
N ASP A 416 12.45 14.39 -15.86
CA ASP A 416 11.74 15.03 -16.96
C ASP A 416 10.23 14.75 -16.88
N GLU A 417 9.44 15.81 -16.87
CA GLU A 417 7.97 15.81 -16.81
C GLU A 417 7.49 17.20 -17.27
N ASN A 418 6.22 17.34 -17.64
CA ASN A 418 5.70 18.62 -18.12
C ASN A 418 5.53 19.65 -16.96
N ALA A 419 5.87 20.93 -17.20
CA ALA A 419 5.65 22.04 -16.25
C ALA A 419 4.19 22.15 -15.76
N TRP A 420 3.21 21.86 -16.62
CA TRP A 420 1.79 21.78 -16.24
C TRP A 420 1.57 20.77 -15.11
N ARG A 421 2.21 19.61 -15.19
CA ARG A 421 2.06 18.50 -14.23
C ARG A 421 2.88 18.70 -12.96
N LYS A 422 4.05 19.34 -13.08
CA LYS A 422 4.99 19.54 -11.96
C LYS A 422 4.68 20.77 -11.11
N PHE A 423 4.16 21.85 -11.72
CA PHE A 423 4.08 23.16 -11.06
C PHE A 423 2.69 23.81 -11.18
N VAL A 424 2.18 23.98 -12.39
CA VAL A 424 0.98 24.82 -12.62
C VAL A 424 -0.28 24.19 -12.03
N SER A 425 -0.65 22.98 -12.47
CA SER A 425 -1.86 22.31 -11.99
C SER A 425 -1.83 22.00 -10.49
N PRO A 426 -0.71 21.50 -9.91
CA PRO A 426 -0.62 21.29 -8.47
C PRO A 426 -0.71 22.60 -7.66
N ALA A 427 -0.13 23.71 -8.14
CA ALA A 427 -0.22 25.00 -7.46
C ALA A 427 -1.65 25.54 -7.46
N ILE A 428 -2.34 25.47 -8.60
CA ILE A 428 -3.76 25.85 -8.70
C ILE A 428 -4.60 24.96 -7.76
N ALA A 429 -4.38 23.64 -7.77
CA ALA A 429 -5.09 22.73 -6.87
C ALA A 429 -4.81 23.04 -5.39
N ALA A 430 -3.56 23.37 -5.02
CA ALA A 430 -3.22 23.78 -3.66
C ALA A 430 -4.00 25.03 -3.23
N VAL A 431 -4.03 26.07 -4.07
CA VAL A 431 -4.77 27.31 -3.79
C VAL A 431 -6.27 27.02 -3.64
N LEU A 432 -6.87 26.29 -4.59
CA LEU A 432 -8.30 25.97 -4.54
C LEU A 432 -8.66 25.12 -3.31
N LEU A 433 -7.85 24.12 -2.96
CA LEU A 433 -8.08 23.30 -1.76
C LEU A 433 -7.88 24.08 -0.46
N ILE A 434 -6.95 25.05 -0.43
CA ILE A 434 -6.77 25.96 0.71
C ILE A 434 -7.99 26.90 0.84
N VAL A 435 -8.53 27.40 -0.27
CA VAL A 435 -9.76 28.20 -0.27
C VAL A 435 -10.94 27.37 0.24
N VAL A 436 -11.11 26.14 -0.25
CA VAL A 436 -12.14 25.22 0.24
C VAL A 436 -11.98 24.97 1.75
N LEU A 437 -10.76 24.71 2.21
CA LEU A 437 -10.46 24.52 3.63
C LEU A 437 -10.81 25.76 4.45
N TYR A 438 -10.41 26.95 3.99
CA TYR A 438 -10.73 28.22 4.64
C TYR A 438 -12.25 28.43 4.76
N LEU A 439 -12.99 28.27 3.66
CA LEU A 439 -14.45 28.43 3.65
C LEU A 439 -15.13 27.41 4.57
N THR A 440 -14.62 26.17 4.61
CA THR A 440 -15.11 25.13 5.52
C THR A 440 -14.93 25.52 6.98
N LEU A 441 -13.76 26.05 7.34
CA LEU A 441 -13.46 26.49 8.71
C LEU A 441 -14.26 27.73 9.11
N ASP A 442 -14.41 28.69 8.19
CA ASP A 442 -15.19 29.92 8.40
C ASP A 442 -16.67 29.60 8.66
N GLN A 443 -17.22 28.64 7.92
CA GLN A 443 -18.64 28.24 8.02
C GLN A 443 -18.84 26.92 8.76
N TYR A 444 -17.90 26.55 9.63
CA TYR A 444 -17.95 25.26 10.34
C TYR A 444 -19.13 25.17 11.33
N SER A 445 -19.58 26.30 11.86
CA SER A 445 -20.79 26.38 12.70
C SER A 445 -22.04 25.97 11.93
N THR A 446 -22.19 26.48 10.70
CA THR A 446 -23.26 26.11 9.77
C THR A 446 -23.17 24.64 9.38
N LEU A 447 -21.95 24.12 9.13
CA LEU A 447 -21.74 22.69 8.86
C LEU A 447 -22.26 21.81 9.99
N LEU A 448 -22.01 22.17 11.25
CA LEU A 448 -22.48 21.38 12.39
C LEU A 448 -23.95 21.64 12.76
N GLY A 449 -24.59 22.66 12.19
CA GLY A 449 -25.91 23.12 12.64
C GLY A 449 -25.89 23.68 14.07
N LEU A 450 -24.73 24.20 14.53
CA LEU A 450 -24.53 24.66 15.90
C LEU A 450 -24.24 26.17 15.95
N PRO A 451 -24.55 26.85 17.07
CA PRO A 451 -24.17 28.25 17.26
C PRO A 451 -22.65 28.45 17.13
N PRO A 452 -22.17 29.58 16.57
CA PRO A 452 -20.73 29.84 16.39
C PRO A 452 -19.87 29.78 17.67
N ALA A 453 -20.49 30.02 18.82
CA ALA A 453 -19.84 29.95 20.13
C ALA A 453 -19.75 28.53 20.72
N HIS A 454 -20.40 27.54 20.10
CA HIS A 454 -20.43 26.18 20.62
C HIS A 454 -19.02 25.55 20.59
N PRO A 455 -18.53 24.93 21.68
CA PRO A 455 -17.15 24.43 21.76
C PRO A 455 -16.76 23.46 20.64
N ALA A 456 -17.68 22.60 20.20
CA ALA A 456 -17.43 21.65 19.11
C ALA A 456 -17.00 22.31 17.79
N VAL A 457 -17.50 23.53 17.51
CA VAL A 457 -17.15 24.30 16.30
C VAL A 457 -15.65 24.61 16.26
N TRP A 458 -15.02 24.78 17.41
CA TRP A 458 -13.60 25.10 17.52
C TRP A 458 -12.75 23.86 17.83
N ILE A 459 -13.23 22.98 18.70
CA ILE A 459 -12.49 21.80 19.17
C ILE A 459 -12.24 20.82 18.02
N LEU A 460 -13.27 20.51 17.24
CA LEU A 460 -13.16 19.55 16.14
C LEU A 460 -12.10 19.99 15.12
N PRO A 461 -12.19 21.13 14.43
CA PRO A 461 -11.19 21.50 13.44
C PRO A 461 -9.80 21.73 14.05
N SER A 462 -9.71 22.33 15.25
CA SER A 462 -8.43 22.59 15.92
C SER A 462 -7.72 21.29 16.32
N SER A 463 -8.45 20.20 16.56
CA SER A 463 -7.84 18.90 16.86
C SER A 463 -6.91 18.40 15.75
N PHE A 464 -7.20 18.68 14.46
CA PHE A 464 -6.28 18.32 13.38
C PHE A 464 -4.97 19.11 13.46
N ALA A 465 -5.04 20.38 13.86
CA ALA A 465 -3.84 21.17 14.12
C ALA A 465 -3.04 20.56 15.29
N VAL A 466 -3.72 20.14 16.37
CA VAL A 466 -3.08 19.46 17.51
C VAL A 466 -2.41 18.15 17.09
N PHE A 467 -3.11 17.26 16.37
CA PHE A 467 -2.54 16.00 15.90
C PHE A 467 -1.41 16.20 14.88
N GLY A 468 -1.55 17.16 13.97
CA GLY A 468 -0.52 17.52 13.01
C GLY A 468 0.74 18.06 13.69
N LEU A 469 0.58 18.97 14.66
CA LEU A 469 1.69 19.50 15.46
C LEU A 469 2.33 18.41 16.32
N ALA A 470 1.54 17.54 16.96
CA ALA A 470 2.06 16.40 17.71
C ALA A 470 2.91 15.49 16.81
N GLY A 471 2.46 15.21 15.58
CA GLY A 471 3.23 14.46 14.59
C GLY A 471 4.51 15.18 14.14
N ILE A 472 4.48 16.51 13.97
CA ILE A 472 5.66 17.32 13.64
C ILE A 472 6.68 17.27 14.79
N VAL A 473 6.24 17.49 16.04
CA VAL A 473 7.10 17.42 17.23
C VAL A 473 7.70 16.03 17.36
N TRP A 474 6.89 14.98 17.17
CA TRP A 474 7.37 13.60 17.16
C TRP A 474 8.39 13.34 16.04
N GLY A 475 8.14 13.82 14.84
CA GLY A 475 9.08 13.73 13.71
C GLY A 475 10.40 14.45 13.98
N ALA A 476 10.36 15.62 14.64
CA ALA A 476 11.55 16.36 15.04
C ALA A 476 12.34 15.65 16.16
N TYR A 477 11.64 15.04 17.12
CA TYR A 477 12.24 14.15 18.10
C TYR A 477 12.91 12.94 17.43
N LEU A 478 12.24 12.27 16.48
CA LEU A 478 12.85 11.15 15.75
C LEU A 478 14.09 11.58 14.96
N LYS A 479 14.08 12.79 14.37
CA LYS A 479 15.23 13.35 13.66
C LYS A 479 16.45 13.52 14.56
N SER A 480 16.24 13.98 15.79
CA SER A 480 17.32 14.27 16.75
C SER A 480 17.73 13.04 17.56
N ALA A 481 16.77 12.35 18.18
CA ALA A 481 17.02 11.24 19.10
C ALA A 481 17.14 9.87 18.41
N ARG A 482 16.56 9.67 17.22
CA ARG A 482 16.53 8.37 16.52
C ARG A 482 16.78 8.52 15.01
N PRO A 483 17.94 9.06 14.58
CA PRO A 483 18.22 9.39 13.18
C PRO A 483 18.09 8.21 12.21
N ARG A 484 18.39 6.98 12.67
CA ARG A 484 18.19 5.73 11.89
C ARG A 484 16.72 5.46 11.56
N ILE A 485 15.82 5.69 12.52
CA ILE A 485 14.37 5.55 12.30
C ILE A 485 13.90 6.67 11.38
N TYR A 486 14.33 7.90 11.65
CA TYR A 486 14.00 9.06 10.83
C TYR A 486 14.35 8.83 9.36
N ALA A 487 15.54 8.31 9.04
CA ALA A 487 15.94 8.08 7.65
C ALA A 487 15.04 7.10 6.88
N ALA A 488 14.41 6.16 7.59
CA ALA A 488 13.51 5.17 7.02
C ALA A 488 12.09 5.70 6.72
N ILE A 489 11.74 6.88 7.23
CA ILE A 489 10.38 7.46 7.09
C ILE A 489 10.09 7.78 5.63
N GLY A 490 8.91 7.36 5.16
CA GLY A 490 8.42 7.61 3.80
C GLY A 490 9.12 6.78 2.73
N LEU A 491 9.84 5.72 3.12
CA LEU A 491 10.50 4.78 2.19
C LEU A 491 9.71 3.49 1.96
N GLY A 492 8.63 3.25 2.72
CA GLY A 492 7.76 2.12 2.50
C GLY A 492 8.47 0.78 2.65
N ALA A 493 8.37 -0.09 1.64
CA ALA A 493 9.06 -1.38 1.61
C ALA A 493 10.60 -1.23 1.66
N ASN A 494 11.13 -0.10 1.18
CA ASN A 494 12.57 0.19 1.19
C ASN A 494 13.07 0.71 2.54
N SER A 495 12.21 0.84 3.55
CA SER A 495 12.60 1.24 4.92
C SER A 495 13.60 0.28 5.57
N VAL A 496 13.60 -1.00 5.18
CA VAL A 496 14.57 -2.00 5.62
C VAL A 496 15.93 -1.78 4.94
N ILE A 497 15.92 -1.50 3.63
CA ILE A 497 17.11 -1.23 2.81
C ILE A 497 17.78 0.09 3.24
N GLY A 498 17.00 1.13 3.52
CA GLY A 498 17.50 2.42 3.99
C GLY A 498 18.15 2.37 5.37
N ARG A 499 17.87 1.33 6.17
CA ARG A 499 18.60 1.06 7.42
C ARG A 499 19.92 0.34 7.12
N ALA A 500 19.89 -0.69 6.27
CA ALA A 500 21.08 -1.46 5.89
C ALA A 500 22.15 -0.61 5.18
N SER A 501 21.76 0.36 4.35
CA SER A 501 22.73 1.25 3.67
C SER A 501 23.42 2.26 4.58
N GLN A 502 22.88 2.50 5.78
CA GLN A 502 23.48 3.38 6.80
C GLN A 502 24.48 2.67 7.71
N ASP A 503 24.42 1.35 7.76
CA ASP A 503 25.33 0.50 8.55
C ASP A 503 26.56 0.05 7.72
N LEU A 504 26.68 0.46 6.45
CA LEU A 504 27.91 0.36 5.69
C LEU A 504 28.96 1.33 6.26
N PRO A 505 30.22 0.90 6.47
CA PRO A 505 31.28 1.79 6.94
C PRO A 505 31.39 3.02 6.01
N LYS A 506 31.32 4.22 6.58
CA LYS A 506 31.62 5.44 5.83
C LYS A 506 33.09 5.35 5.38
N ARG A 507 33.36 5.59 4.09
CA ARG A 507 34.72 5.72 3.54
C ARG A 507 35.52 6.71 4.40
N THR A 508 36.45 6.21 5.20
CA THR A 508 37.42 7.03 5.91
C THR A 508 38.81 6.66 5.44
N ASP A 509 39.14 7.08 4.21
CA ASP A 509 40.44 7.59 3.78
C ASP A 509 40.48 7.72 2.24
N SER A 510 41.44 8.51 1.75
CA SER A 510 41.70 8.77 0.34
C SER A 510 42.52 7.66 -0.36
N SER A 511 42.81 6.54 0.32
CA SER A 511 43.67 5.46 -0.19
C SER A 511 42.94 4.37 -0.96
N GLY A 512 41.59 4.35 -0.96
CA GLY A 512 40.84 3.39 -1.76
C GLY A 512 40.94 1.92 -1.31
N VAL A 513 41.46 1.67 -0.10
CA VAL A 513 41.59 0.33 0.48
C VAL A 513 40.83 0.31 1.80
N ILE A 514 39.86 -0.60 1.94
CA ILE A 514 39.21 -0.87 3.23
C ILE A 514 40.25 -1.61 4.09
N PRO A 515 40.67 -1.10 5.26
CA PRO A 515 41.57 -1.84 6.13
C PRO A 515 40.84 -3.09 6.62
N LEU A 516 41.39 -4.27 6.29
CA LEU A 516 40.98 -5.52 6.93
C LEU A 516 41.31 -5.40 8.43
N PRO A 517 40.35 -5.59 9.35
CA PRO A 517 40.69 -5.71 10.76
C PRO A 517 41.53 -6.98 10.93
N SER A 518 42.81 -6.81 11.21
CA SER A 518 43.67 -7.90 11.67
C SER A 518 43.28 -8.24 13.10
N SER A 519 42.97 -9.50 13.37
CA SER A 519 42.81 -10.02 14.72
C SER A 519 43.50 -11.38 14.85
N PRO A 520 43.99 -11.72 16.06
CA PRO A 520 45.13 -12.62 16.25
C PRO A 520 44.75 -14.09 16.02
N GLY A 521 45.76 -14.88 15.70
CA GLY A 521 45.66 -16.30 15.31
C GLY A 521 44.71 -17.13 16.17
N LEU A 522 43.71 -17.71 15.50
CA LEU A 522 42.86 -18.76 16.06
C LEU A 522 43.56 -20.11 15.86
N ALA A 523 44.13 -20.63 16.94
CA ALA A 523 44.51 -22.02 17.06
C ALA A 523 43.26 -22.92 17.12
N ALA A 524 43.41 -24.14 16.62
CA ALA A 524 42.35 -25.13 16.36
C ALA A 524 41.47 -25.45 17.59
N ALA A 525 40.21 -25.00 17.55
CA ALA A 525 39.13 -25.46 18.43
C ALA A 525 38.35 -26.63 17.79
N PRO A 526 37.72 -27.54 18.57
CA PRO A 526 36.96 -28.67 18.05
C PRO A 526 35.73 -28.22 17.26
N VAL A 527 35.49 -28.87 16.11
CA VAL A 527 34.39 -28.55 15.18
C VAL A 527 33.03 -28.86 15.84
N ARG A 528 32.27 -27.82 16.19
CA ARG A 528 30.87 -27.98 16.63
C ARG A 528 29.95 -28.11 15.42
N HIS A 529 29.16 -29.18 15.35
CA HIS A 529 28.15 -29.42 14.30
C HIS A 529 26.82 -28.70 14.52
N GLU A 530 26.77 -27.73 15.44
CA GLU A 530 25.58 -26.93 15.69
C GLU A 530 25.25 -26.08 14.46
N VAL A 531 24.04 -26.26 13.92
CA VAL A 531 23.52 -25.46 12.81
C VAL A 531 22.55 -24.44 13.38
N PHE A 532 22.76 -23.17 13.05
CA PHE A 532 21.86 -22.09 13.41
C PHE A 532 21.44 -21.31 12.16
N ARG A 533 20.27 -20.68 12.26
CA ARG A 533 19.77 -19.77 11.24
C ARG A 533 20.44 -18.41 11.40
N VAL A 534 21.02 -17.90 10.32
CA VAL A 534 21.60 -16.56 10.29
C VAL A 534 20.45 -15.55 10.14
N GLY A 535 20.30 -14.68 11.14
CA GLY A 535 19.31 -13.61 11.14
C GLY A 535 19.65 -12.51 10.13
N SER A 536 18.65 -11.75 9.69
CA SER A 536 18.83 -10.62 8.76
C SER A 536 19.61 -9.45 9.37
N ASP A 537 19.87 -9.48 10.67
CA ASP A 537 20.68 -8.57 11.46
C ASP A 537 22.16 -9.00 11.56
N HIS A 538 22.52 -10.19 11.06
CA HIS A 538 23.90 -10.66 11.08
C HIS A 538 24.77 -9.90 10.07
N PRO A 539 26.01 -9.50 10.43
CA PRO A 539 26.93 -8.88 9.48
C PRO A 539 27.15 -9.75 8.23
N VAL A 540 26.99 -9.15 7.05
CA VAL A 540 27.15 -9.84 5.75
C VAL A 540 28.58 -10.30 5.53
N GLY A 541 29.57 -9.47 5.87
CA GLY A 541 30.99 -9.73 5.60
C GLY A 541 31.50 -11.08 6.13
N PRO A 542 31.35 -11.38 7.43
CA PRO A 542 31.76 -12.68 8.00
C PRO A 542 31.09 -13.88 7.33
N VAL A 543 29.81 -13.77 6.97
CA VAL A 543 29.05 -14.86 6.35
C VAL A 543 29.46 -15.04 4.88
N ALA A 544 29.73 -13.94 4.17
CA ALA A 544 30.18 -13.94 2.78
C ALA A 544 31.62 -14.41 2.61
N ARG A 545 32.47 -14.23 3.63
CA ARG A 545 33.85 -14.75 3.63
C ARG A 545 33.90 -16.26 3.40
N VAL A 546 32.97 -17.01 4.00
CA VAL A 546 32.93 -18.48 3.92
C VAL A 546 32.83 -18.98 2.47
N PRO A 547 31.82 -18.58 1.66
CA PRO A 547 31.78 -18.96 0.26
C PRO A 547 32.89 -18.28 -0.57
N SER A 548 33.35 -17.07 -0.23
CA SER A 548 34.50 -16.47 -0.93
C SER A 548 35.75 -17.34 -0.86
N GLU A 549 36.08 -17.87 0.32
CA GLU A 549 37.24 -18.75 0.52
C GLU A 549 36.98 -20.17 0.02
N ALA A 550 35.77 -20.70 0.20
CA ALA A 550 35.45 -22.07 -0.20
C ALA A 550 35.39 -22.27 -1.72
N PHE A 551 34.94 -21.27 -2.48
CA PHE A 551 34.76 -21.38 -3.93
C PHE A 551 35.95 -20.91 -4.76
N VAL A 552 36.94 -20.22 -4.16
CA VAL A 552 38.04 -19.56 -4.91
C VAL A 552 38.84 -20.51 -5.80
N ASP A 553 38.98 -21.78 -5.41
CA ASP A 553 39.76 -22.80 -6.14
C ASP A 553 38.85 -23.89 -6.75
N SER A 554 37.56 -23.59 -7.00
CA SER A 554 36.63 -24.52 -7.64
C SER A 554 36.68 -24.47 -9.17
N GLU A 555 36.37 -25.59 -9.85
CA GLU A 555 36.34 -25.67 -11.32
C GLU A 555 35.41 -24.62 -11.97
N ILE A 556 34.26 -24.35 -11.34
CA ILE A 556 33.33 -23.32 -11.80
C ILE A 556 33.89 -21.92 -11.59
N ALA A 557 34.66 -21.71 -10.51
CA ALA A 557 35.29 -20.43 -10.25
C ALA A 557 36.41 -20.12 -11.23
N GLU A 558 37.24 -21.11 -11.56
CA GLU A 558 38.29 -21.02 -12.57
C GLU A 558 37.71 -20.75 -13.96
N TRP A 559 36.58 -21.36 -14.31
CA TRP A 559 35.90 -21.03 -15.56
C TRP A 559 35.34 -19.60 -15.55
N LEU A 560 34.69 -19.17 -14.46
CA LEU A 560 34.12 -17.82 -14.35
C LEU A 560 35.18 -16.73 -14.44
N VAL A 561 36.31 -16.90 -13.75
CA VAL A 561 37.43 -15.96 -13.69
C VAL A 561 38.73 -16.76 -13.70
N PRO A 562 39.43 -16.92 -14.84
CA PRO A 562 40.62 -17.78 -14.95
C PRO A 562 41.80 -17.37 -14.07
N ASP A 563 42.02 -16.07 -13.92
CA ASP A 563 43.11 -15.54 -13.10
C ASP A 563 42.77 -15.64 -11.60
N ARG A 564 43.68 -16.24 -10.82
CA ARG A 564 43.46 -16.50 -9.39
C ARG A 564 43.52 -15.25 -8.53
N GLU A 565 44.35 -14.28 -8.90
CA GLU A 565 44.46 -13.01 -8.18
C GLU A 565 43.22 -12.14 -8.44
N ASP A 566 42.68 -12.16 -9.66
CA ASP A 566 41.39 -11.55 -9.97
C ASP A 566 40.24 -12.20 -9.21
N ARG A 567 40.22 -13.53 -9.05
CA ARG A 567 39.24 -14.21 -8.19
C ARG A 567 39.29 -13.68 -6.75
N ARG A 568 40.47 -13.56 -6.16
CA ARG A 568 40.67 -13.05 -4.79
C ARG A 568 40.20 -11.60 -4.64
N ARG A 569 40.32 -10.80 -5.71
CA ARG A 569 39.84 -9.41 -5.74
C ARG A 569 38.31 -9.31 -5.90
N ILE A 570 37.71 -10.14 -6.76
CA ILE A 570 36.29 -10.04 -7.15
C ILE A 570 35.37 -10.76 -6.16
N TYR A 571 35.78 -11.92 -5.66
CA TYR A 571 34.91 -12.84 -4.92
C TYR A 571 34.40 -12.32 -3.57
N PRO A 572 35.17 -11.54 -2.78
CA PRO A 572 34.65 -10.93 -1.57
C PRO A 572 33.43 -10.05 -1.83
N ALA A 573 33.48 -9.21 -2.88
CA ALA A 573 32.38 -8.32 -3.24
C ALA A 573 31.20 -9.10 -3.86
N TYR A 574 31.50 -10.06 -4.73
CA TYR A 574 30.48 -10.92 -5.35
C TYR A 574 29.68 -11.72 -4.31
N TRP A 575 30.36 -12.39 -3.38
CA TRP A 575 29.68 -13.18 -2.36
C TRP A 575 29.00 -12.34 -1.30
N ALA A 576 29.53 -11.14 -0.98
CA ALA A 576 28.83 -10.20 -0.11
C ALA A 576 27.47 -9.80 -0.72
N MET A 577 27.43 -9.52 -2.02
CA MET A 577 26.17 -9.27 -2.74
C MET A 577 25.22 -10.47 -2.67
N VAL A 578 25.72 -11.69 -2.91
CA VAL A 578 24.88 -12.90 -2.91
C VAL A 578 24.29 -13.18 -1.52
N ILE A 579 25.10 -13.03 -0.46
CA ILE A 579 24.65 -13.25 0.92
C ILE A 579 23.73 -12.12 1.40
N GLU A 580 24.01 -10.87 1.04
CA GLU A 580 23.11 -9.73 1.29
C GLU A 580 21.71 -10.02 0.73
N HIS A 581 21.63 -10.51 -0.51
CA HIS A 581 20.37 -10.92 -1.10
C HIS A 581 19.72 -12.06 -0.32
N ALA A 582 20.49 -13.12 -0.04
CA ALA A 582 20.00 -14.30 0.65
C ALA A 582 19.42 -14.01 2.05
N LEU A 583 20.01 -13.08 2.80
CA LEU A 583 19.50 -12.67 4.12
C LEU A 583 18.20 -11.87 4.03
N GLY A 584 17.92 -11.24 2.89
CA GLY A 584 16.70 -10.47 2.65
C GLY A 584 15.54 -11.28 2.07
N THR A 585 15.82 -12.32 1.27
CA THR A 585 14.80 -13.04 0.48
C THR A 585 14.83 -14.56 0.63
N GLY A 586 15.94 -15.12 1.13
CA GLY A 586 16.14 -16.54 1.32
C GLY A 586 16.26 -16.93 2.79
N GLU A 587 16.86 -18.09 3.01
CA GLU A 587 17.16 -18.63 4.33
C GLU A 587 18.63 -19.07 4.37
N VAL A 588 19.39 -18.44 5.25
CA VAL A 588 20.82 -18.71 5.41
C VAL A 588 21.03 -19.47 6.72
N PHE A 589 21.72 -20.60 6.63
CA PHE A 589 22.11 -21.42 7.78
C PHE A 589 23.62 -21.47 7.86
N ALA A 590 24.16 -21.39 9.08
CA ALA A 590 25.59 -21.49 9.31
C ALA A 590 25.91 -22.53 10.39
N GLY A 591 27.12 -23.09 10.31
CA GLY A 591 27.62 -24.08 11.27
C GLY A 591 28.55 -23.43 12.30
N GLY A 592 28.24 -23.52 13.59
CA GLY A 592 29.09 -23.07 14.70
C GLY A 592 29.72 -21.70 14.48
N ASP A 593 31.05 -21.62 14.53
CA ASP A 593 31.82 -20.39 14.32
C ASP A 593 31.95 -19.99 12.83
N LEU A 594 30.84 -20.01 12.08
CA LEU A 594 30.79 -19.80 10.61
C LEU A 594 31.69 -20.78 9.84
N SER A 595 31.80 -22.01 10.32
CA SER A 595 32.58 -23.09 9.69
C SER A 595 32.02 -23.53 8.32
N GLY A 596 30.76 -23.21 8.04
CA GLY A 596 30.10 -23.43 6.76
C GLY A 596 28.81 -22.62 6.65
N VAL A 597 28.35 -22.39 5.42
CA VAL A 597 27.13 -21.63 5.11
C VAL A 597 26.32 -22.37 4.05
N ALA A 598 25.02 -22.49 4.26
CA ALA A 598 24.04 -22.98 3.29
C ALA A 598 22.95 -21.94 3.03
N VAL A 599 22.63 -21.71 1.76
CA VAL A 599 21.66 -20.73 1.30
C VAL A 599 20.52 -21.44 0.59
N TRP A 600 19.31 -21.24 1.11
CA TRP A 600 18.09 -21.82 0.58
C TRP A 600 17.12 -20.73 0.12
N TYR A 601 16.36 -21.02 -0.93
CA TYR A 601 15.26 -20.18 -1.39
C TYR A 601 13.97 -20.99 -1.50
N PRO A 602 12.84 -20.53 -0.93
CA PRO A 602 11.55 -21.15 -1.16
C PRO A 602 11.11 -20.90 -2.61
N ALA A 603 10.91 -21.97 -3.38
CA ALA A 603 10.39 -21.97 -4.74
C ALA A 603 8.94 -22.49 -4.78
N VAL A 604 8.14 -22.19 -3.75
CA VAL A 604 6.79 -22.77 -3.55
C VAL A 604 5.76 -22.14 -4.52
N PHE A 605 6.07 -20.98 -5.10
CA PHE A 605 5.18 -20.22 -6.01
C PHE A 605 5.92 -19.68 -7.27
N GLY A 606 6.77 -20.51 -7.90
CA GLY A 606 7.53 -20.16 -9.12
C GLY A 606 9.05 -20.11 -8.89
N PRO A 607 9.86 -19.85 -9.95
CA PRO A 607 11.31 -20.03 -9.89
C PRO A 607 11.96 -19.12 -8.83
N PRO A 608 12.85 -19.66 -7.98
CA PRO A 608 13.26 -19.08 -6.70
C PRO A 608 14.27 -17.94 -6.78
N ASN A 609 14.98 -17.78 -7.91
CA ASN A 609 16.07 -16.82 -7.99
C ASN A 609 15.62 -15.49 -8.57
N SER A 610 15.01 -14.72 -7.69
CA SER A 610 14.77 -13.31 -7.83
C SER A 610 16.03 -12.47 -7.69
N ALA A 611 17.07 -12.75 -8.48
CA ALA A 611 18.28 -11.96 -8.44
C ALA A 611 17.91 -10.45 -8.46
N PRO A 612 18.48 -9.62 -7.55
CA PRO A 612 18.17 -8.19 -7.47
C PRO A 612 18.14 -7.53 -8.84
N ARG A 613 17.34 -6.48 -9.06
CA ARG A 613 17.22 -5.87 -10.41
C ARG A 613 18.52 -5.27 -10.93
N ASP A 614 19.42 -4.95 -10.01
CA ASP A 614 20.77 -4.46 -10.25
C ASP A 614 21.82 -5.58 -10.24
N ILE A 615 21.44 -6.86 -10.11
CA ILE A 615 22.39 -7.98 -10.08
C ILE A 615 23.25 -8.00 -11.34
N GLU A 616 22.64 -7.81 -12.52
CA GLU A 616 23.37 -7.89 -13.79
C GLU A 616 24.37 -6.74 -13.88
N GLN A 617 23.93 -5.53 -13.51
CA GLN A 617 24.78 -4.35 -13.47
C GLN A 617 25.88 -4.44 -12.39
N ARG A 618 25.59 -5.01 -11.22
CA ARG A 618 26.57 -5.24 -10.15
C ARG A 618 27.59 -6.30 -10.58
N VAL A 619 27.16 -7.34 -11.27
CA VAL A 619 28.03 -8.34 -11.89
C VAL A 619 28.91 -7.69 -12.96
N ASP A 620 28.35 -6.82 -13.82
CA ASP A 620 29.13 -6.08 -14.82
C ASP A 620 30.20 -5.19 -14.17
N ILE A 621 29.84 -4.48 -13.10
CA ILE A 621 30.76 -3.59 -12.37
C ILE A 621 31.85 -4.37 -11.63
N MET A 622 31.48 -5.46 -10.94
CA MET A 622 32.42 -6.21 -10.09
C MET A 622 33.29 -7.16 -10.90
N CYS A 623 32.71 -7.85 -11.88
CA CYS A 623 33.39 -8.89 -12.65
C CYS A 623 34.03 -8.34 -13.93
N GLY A 624 33.67 -7.12 -14.37
CA GLY A 624 34.27 -6.43 -15.51
C GLY A 624 34.31 -7.32 -16.76
N PRO A 625 35.51 -7.62 -17.33
CA PRO A 625 35.62 -8.44 -18.54
C PRO A 625 35.09 -9.87 -18.37
N TYR A 626 34.94 -10.36 -17.13
CA TYR A 626 34.44 -11.71 -16.84
C TYR A 626 32.92 -11.81 -16.75
N ALA A 627 32.21 -10.67 -16.69
CA ALA A 627 30.76 -10.62 -16.51
C ALA A 627 29.94 -11.50 -17.48
N PRO A 628 30.27 -11.62 -18.79
CA PRO A 628 29.55 -12.49 -19.70
C PRO A 628 29.45 -13.96 -19.25
N ARG A 629 30.47 -14.48 -18.56
CA ARG A 629 30.46 -15.86 -18.04
C ARG A 629 29.53 -16.03 -16.85
N PHE A 630 29.44 -15.02 -15.98
CA PHE A 630 28.47 -15.00 -14.88
C PHE A 630 27.03 -14.93 -15.38
N HIS A 631 26.77 -14.13 -16.43
CA HIS A 631 25.45 -14.07 -17.08
C HIS A 631 25.10 -15.39 -17.74
N ALA A 632 26.04 -16.00 -18.47
CA ALA A 632 25.85 -17.30 -19.11
C ALA A 632 25.51 -18.40 -18.08
N LEU A 633 26.19 -18.41 -16.93
CA LEU A 633 25.88 -19.30 -15.82
C LEU A 633 24.46 -19.07 -15.29
N GLY A 634 24.09 -17.81 -15.02
CA GLY A 634 22.77 -17.46 -14.51
C GLY A 634 21.64 -17.84 -15.47
N GLN A 635 21.82 -17.62 -16.78
CA GLN A 635 20.87 -18.00 -17.82
C GLN A 635 20.73 -19.52 -17.93
N ALA A 636 21.84 -20.25 -17.92
CA ALA A 636 21.85 -21.71 -17.99
C ALA A 636 21.12 -22.35 -16.80
N MET A 637 21.37 -21.86 -15.57
CA MET A 637 20.67 -22.33 -14.38
C MET A 637 19.18 -21.96 -14.41
N THR A 638 18.84 -20.73 -14.82
CA THR A 638 17.44 -20.29 -14.91
C THR A 638 16.64 -21.11 -15.93
N GLY A 639 17.25 -21.43 -17.08
CA GLY A 639 16.59 -22.20 -18.14
C GLY A 639 16.32 -23.66 -17.75
N ALA A 640 17.15 -24.25 -16.90
CA ALA A 640 17.01 -25.62 -16.43
C ALA A 640 16.21 -25.76 -15.12
N HIS A 641 15.83 -24.64 -14.51
CA HIS A 641 15.22 -24.63 -13.18
C HIS A 641 13.78 -25.17 -13.21
N PRO A 642 13.40 -26.07 -12.28
CA PRO A 642 12.06 -26.64 -12.27
C PRO A 642 10.98 -25.61 -11.89
N THR A 643 9.79 -25.80 -12.45
CA THR A 643 8.61 -24.96 -12.21
C THR A 643 7.71 -25.45 -11.08
N MET A 644 7.89 -26.72 -10.68
CA MET A 644 7.15 -27.36 -9.59
C MET A 644 7.49 -26.70 -8.24
N PRO A 645 6.55 -26.61 -7.27
CA PRO A 645 6.84 -26.11 -5.93
C PRO A 645 7.94 -26.90 -5.22
N HIS A 646 9.01 -26.23 -4.78
CA HIS A 646 10.13 -26.87 -4.06
C HIS A 646 10.89 -25.86 -3.19
N HIS A 647 11.91 -26.31 -2.47
CA HIS A 647 12.95 -25.46 -1.87
C HIS A 647 14.28 -25.66 -2.59
N TYR A 648 14.89 -24.55 -2.99
CA TYR A 648 16.11 -24.55 -3.78
C TYR A 648 17.33 -24.31 -2.89
N LEU A 649 18.25 -25.28 -2.84
CA LEU A 649 19.57 -25.11 -2.23
C LEU A 649 20.49 -24.46 -3.27
N ALA A 650 20.62 -23.14 -3.21
CA ALA A 650 21.40 -22.37 -4.17
C ALA A 650 22.90 -22.48 -3.93
N TYR A 651 23.32 -22.45 -2.66
CA TYR A 651 24.74 -22.49 -2.30
C TYR A 651 24.94 -23.28 -1.02
N VAL A 652 26.00 -24.09 -0.96
CA VAL A 652 26.54 -24.62 0.29
C VAL A 652 28.05 -24.59 0.21
N SER A 653 28.67 -24.13 1.28
CA SER A 653 30.11 -23.91 1.38
C SER A 653 30.60 -24.23 2.78
N VAL A 654 31.85 -24.67 2.87
CA VAL A 654 32.57 -24.97 4.11
C VAL A 654 33.96 -24.40 3.95
N VAL A 655 34.47 -23.71 4.98
CA VAL A 655 35.82 -23.12 4.94
C VAL A 655 36.85 -24.21 4.61
N PRO A 656 37.86 -23.94 3.77
CA PRO A 656 38.75 -24.95 3.20
C PRO A 656 39.34 -25.93 4.22
N GLU A 657 39.79 -25.43 5.39
CA GLU A 657 40.47 -26.20 6.43
C GLU A 657 39.54 -27.21 7.15
N LEU A 658 38.23 -27.01 7.04
CA LEU A 658 37.20 -27.82 7.71
C LEU A 658 36.40 -28.71 6.76
N GLN A 659 36.74 -28.71 5.47
CA GLN A 659 36.11 -29.59 4.48
C GLN A 659 36.36 -31.08 4.81
N GLY A 660 35.45 -31.95 4.37
CA GLY A 660 35.53 -33.40 4.64
C GLY A 660 35.13 -33.82 6.05
N ARG A 661 34.82 -32.88 6.96
CA ARG A 661 34.41 -33.17 8.34
C ARG A 661 32.90 -33.34 8.55
N GLY A 662 32.10 -33.38 7.49
CA GLY A 662 30.64 -33.56 7.57
C GLY A 662 29.81 -32.30 7.86
N ILE A 663 30.41 -31.11 7.93
CA ILE A 663 29.71 -29.83 8.18
C ILE A 663 28.67 -29.52 7.10
N GLY A 664 29.04 -29.64 5.82
CA GLY A 664 28.11 -29.42 4.70
C GLY A 664 26.92 -30.39 4.73
N THR A 665 27.17 -31.66 5.07
CA THR A 665 26.13 -32.68 5.27
C THR A 665 25.18 -32.29 6.40
N ALA A 666 25.71 -31.79 7.52
CA ALA A 666 24.91 -31.35 8.65
C ALA A 666 24.01 -30.14 8.30
N LEU A 667 24.56 -29.14 7.60
CA LEU A 667 23.82 -27.97 7.13
C LEU A 667 22.64 -28.35 6.21
N VAL A 668 22.88 -29.24 5.25
CA VAL A 668 21.84 -29.67 4.32
C VAL A 668 20.80 -30.56 5.01
N ARG A 669 21.22 -31.53 5.84
CA ARG A 669 20.30 -32.40 6.59
C ARG A 669 19.41 -31.64 7.55
N HIS A 670 19.94 -30.56 8.17
CA HIS A 670 19.14 -29.72 9.05
C HIS A 670 17.88 -29.21 8.35
N ARG A 671 18.04 -28.62 7.16
CA ARG A 671 16.90 -28.08 6.40
C ARG A 671 16.04 -29.19 5.79
N LEU A 672 16.64 -30.26 5.27
CA LEU A 672 15.88 -31.38 4.70
C LEU A 672 14.91 -32.02 5.68
N ARG A 673 15.27 -32.14 6.97
CA ARG A 673 14.34 -32.66 8.01
C ARG A 673 13.09 -31.79 8.14
N GLU A 674 13.25 -30.46 8.12
CA GLU A 674 12.11 -29.54 8.19
C GLU A 674 11.24 -29.62 6.93
N LEU A 675 11.87 -29.80 5.76
CA LEU A 675 11.15 -29.96 4.49
C LEU A 675 10.42 -31.31 4.42
N ASP A 676 10.98 -32.37 4.98
CA ASP A 676 10.32 -33.68 5.09
C ASP A 676 9.06 -33.59 5.96
N ILE A 677 9.12 -32.88 7.10
CA ILE A 677 7.96 -32.61 7.97
C ILE A 677 6.90 -31.79 7.25
N ALA A 678 7.33 -30.79 6.47
CA ALA A 678 6.43 -29.92 5.70
C ALA A 678 5.90 -30.57 4.41
N ASN A 679 6.35 -31.77 4.07
CA ASN A 679 6.06 -32.46 2.82
C ASN A 679 6.39 -31.63 1.56
N VAL A 680 7.55 -30.95 1.58
CA VAL A 680 8.01 -30.08 0.49
C VAL A 680 9.27 -30.66 -0.19
N PRO A 681 9.29 -30.80 -1.54
CA PRO A 681 10.48 -31.25 -2.26
C PRO A 681 11.65 -30.26 -2.21
N ALA A 682 12.86 -30.75 -2.48
CA ALA A 682 14.07 -29.93 -2.60
C ALA A 682 14.74 -30.08 -3.97
N TYR A 683 15.40 -29.02 -4.43
CA TYR A 683 16.15 -28.97 -5.70
C TYR A 683 17.52 -28.31 -5.52
N LEU A 684 18.49 -28.69 -6.35
CA LEU A 684 19.82 -28.06 -6.45
C LEU A 684 20.50 -28.39 -7.78
N GLU A 685 21.57 -27.68 -8.12
CA GLU A 685 22.51 -28.06 -9.18
C GLU A 685 23.90 -28.36 -8.58
N ALA A 686 24.36 -29.61 -8.70
CA ALA A 686 25.70 -29.98 -8.26
C ALA A 686 26.74 -29.50 -9.28
N THR A 687 27.80 -28.86 -8.81
CA THR A 687 28.82 -28.21 -9.66
C THR A 687 29.97 -29.14 -10.10
N ASN A 688 30.03 -30.36 -9.57
CA ASN A 688 31.00 -31.39 -9.97
C ASN A 688 30.51 -32.80 -9.57
N ARG A 689 31.20 -33.85 -10.06
CA ARG A 689 30.85 -35.26 -9.79
C ARG A 689 31.03 -35.67 -8.33
N ARG A 690 31.95 -35.04 -7.58
CA ARG A 690 32.15 -35.33 -6.16
C ARG A 690 30.95 -34.87 -5.32
N ASN A 691 30.45 -33.67 -5.60
CA ASN A 691 29.25 -33.11 -4.97
C ASN A 691 27.98 -33.88 -5.38
N LEU A 692 27.91 -34.33 -6.64
CA LEU A 692 26.83 -35.20 -7.11
C LEU A 692 26.69 -36.45 -6.22
N ALA A 693 27.79 -37.15 -5.93
CA ALA A 693 27.78 -38.34 -5.07
C ALA A 693 27.31 -38.04 -3.63
N LEU A 694 27.72 -36.88 -3.07
CA LEU A 694 27.27 -36.41 -1.76
C LEU A 694 25.75 -36.21 -1.73
N TYR A 695 25.18 -35.55 -2.73
CA TYR A 695 23.75 -35.25 -2.76
C TYR A 695 22.91 -36.50 -3.04
N VAL A 696 23.41 -37.47 -3.81
CA VAL A 696 22.79 -38.80 -3.93
C VAL A 696 22.66 -39.47 -2.57
N HIS A 697 23.71 -39.42 -1.74
CA HIS A 697 23.66 -39.95 -0.38
C HIS A 697 22.69 -39.17 0.55
N LEU A 698 22.32 -37.95 0.19
CA LEU A 698 21.30 -37.14 0.89
C LEU A 698 19.87 -37.35 0.35
N GLY A 699 19.69 -38.25 -0.61
CA GLY A 699 18.40 -38.61 -1.19
C GLY A 699 17.99 -37.78 -2.40
N PHE A 700 18.88 -36.95 -2.94
CA PHE A 700 18.65 -36.29 -4.23
C PHE A 700 18.89 -37.26 -5.39
N GLN A 701 18.11 -37.13 -6.45
CA GLN A 701 18.20 -37.90 -7.68
C GLN A 701 18.50 -36.97 -8.85
N PRO A 702 19.37 -37.34 -9.80
CA PRO A 702 19.60 -36.54 -11.00
C PRO A 702 18.30 -36.25 -11.75
N MET A 703 18.14 -35.01 -12.20
CA MET A 703 16.96 -34.54 -12.92
C MET A 703 17.36 -34.03 -14.31
N GLY A 704 16.95 -34.74 -15.35
CA GLY A 704 17.26 -34.37 -16.74
C GLY A 704 18.75 -34.50 -17.11
N ASN A 705 19.13 -33.87 -18.21
CA ASN A 705 20.52 -33.90 -18.70
C ASN A 705 21.40 -32.89 -17.95
N PRO A 706 22.70 -33.17 -17.74
CA PRO A 706 23.64 -32.19 -17.20
C PRO A 706 23.65 -30.91 -18.05
N ILE A 707 23.62 -29.75 -17.39
CA ILE A 707 23.68 -28.44 -18.03
C ILE A 707 25.13 -28.24 -18.51
N ALA A 708 25.30 -28.04 -19.81
CA ALA A 708 26.59 -27.69 -20.40
C ALA A 708 26.74 -26.17 -20.44
N LEU A 709 27.82 -25.66 -19.85
CA LEU A 709 28.17 -24.24 -19.93
C LEU A 709 28.95 -23.95 -21.23
N PRO A 710 28.88 -22.72 -21.77
CA PRO A 710 29.63 -22.33 -22.97
C PRO A 710 31.15 -22.50 -22.83
N GLU A 711 31.86 -22.49 -23.96
CA GLU A 711 33.34 -22.51 -24.00
C GLU A 711 33.99 -23.69 -23.25
N ASN A 712 33.39 -24.89 -23.32
CA ASN A 712 33.82 -26.09 -22.57
C ASN A 712 33.85 -25.90 -21.04
N GLY A 713 32.94 -25.07 -20.50
CA GLY A 713 32.80 -24.90 -19.06
C GLY A 713 32.34 -26.17 -18.32
N PRO A 714 32.45 -26.18 -16.99
CA PRO A 714 32.08 -27.34 -16.18
C PRO A 714 30.59 -27.67 -16.30
N ARG A 715 30.27 -28.95 -16.12
CA ARG A 715 28.88 -29.43 -16.18
C ARG A 715 28.20 -29.26 -14.83
N LEU A 716 26.98 -28.74 -14.85
CA LEU A 716 26.11 -28.71 -13.68
C LEU A 716 25.14 -29.87 -13.74
N TYR A 717 24.85 -30.48 -12.61
CA TYR A 717 23.96 -31.64 -12.51
C TYR A 717 22.71 -31.23 -11.72
N PRO A 718 21.58 -30.93 -12.38
CA PRO A 718 20.33 -30.66 -11.69
C PRO A 718 19.90 -31.90 -10.91
N MET A 719 19.43 -31.72 -9.68
CA MET A 719 19.01 -32.80 -8.81
C MET A 719 17.74 -32.45 -8.06
N TRP A 720 16.85 -33.44 -7.94
CA TRP A 720 15.57 -33.33 -7.26
C TRP A 720 15.50 -34.33 -6.11
N ARG A 721 14.95 -33.90 -4.97
CA ARG A 721 14.66 -34.76 -3.83
C ARG A 721 13.19 -34.66 -3.46
N PRO A 722 12.40 -35.73 -3.60
CA PRO A 722 11.06 -35.76 -3.03
C PRO A 722 11.13 -35.73 -1.49
N PRO A 723 10.09 -35.22 -0.79
CA PRO A 723 10.03 -35.30 0.66
C PRO A 723 10.04 -36.77 1.09
N SER A 724 10.87 -37.09 2.08
CA SER A 724 10.94 -38.43 2.65
C SER A 724 9.80 -38.60 3.65
N VAL A 725 8.88 -39.53 3.39
CA VAL A 725 7.83 -39.90 4.34
C VAL A 725 8.47 -40.62 5.53
N HIS A 726 8.71 -39.91 6.62
CA HIS A 726 8.91 -40.57 7.90
C HIS A 726 7.55 -41.19 8.30
N ARG A 727 7.39 -42.50 8.07
CA ARG A 727 6.42 -43.28 8.84
C ARG A 727 6.91 -43.23 10.29
N GLY A 728 6.34 -42.33 11.09
CA GLY A 728 6.65 -42.24 12.50
C GLY A 728 6.44 -43.59 13.18
N LEU A 729 7.43 -43.98 13.97
CA LEU A 729 7.21 -44.65 15.25
C LEU A 729 7.50 -43.62 16.33
#